data_AF-A0A2S7PNA3-F1
#
_entry.id   AF-A0A2S7PNA3-F1
#
_cell.length_a   1.000
_cell.length_b   1.000
_cell.length_c   1.000
_cell.angle_alpha   90.00
_cell.angle_beta   90.00
_cell.angle_gamma   90.00
#
_symmetry.space_group_name_H-M   'P 1'
#
loop_
_entity.id
_entity.type
_entity.pdbx_description
1 polymer ?
#
loop_
_entity_poly.entity_id
_entity_poly.type
_entity_poly.pdbx_seq_one_letter_code
_entity_poly.pdbx_strand_id
1 'polypeptide(L)'
;MTAHLRGGESEGQGIGQALKGALKKESALPEQAKDKTVLVNKANQSKSPYVRAHSSNPVAWQIWGDEAIELAKKENRLFFTAARWRAYNYDAGCHIMERESFENEEVAAILNDAFIPVKVDREERPDIDRIYMNFVQATTGSGGWPLNVFLTPDLEPVFGGTYWPGPNNAIPFQDQVDFLGILNKLSTVWKEQEQRCRQDSVQILQQLKDFADEGTLSGRLGESTDAIDIELLEEATQHFADTFDKKNGGFGSAPKFPTPSKLAFLLRLGQFPQAVLDIVGLPECHNAETMAITTLRKMARGGIHDHIGNGFARYSVTANWSLPHFEKMLYDNAQLLHIYLDAFLLSRDPEFLGVVYDIATYLTTSLAHSEGGFFSSEDADSYYKKGDVEKREGAYYVWTKREFENILGPQAEPVLSAFFNVTSHGNVEPDNDPHDEFIDQNVLAIVNTPSAIASTLGIKEDEVIRTIKKGKAALQAHREKERVKPGLDDKIVVSWNGIAIGALSRTGAVIKGFDPERSETYMAAAIKAATFIKDKLYDENSKKLYRIWREGRGDTEGFADDYAFFIEGLIDLYEATFDDKWLHWADDLQKSQIELFYDSSNSGAFFSTPASAPHVILRLKDGMDSSEPSTNGTSASNLFRLSSLLNDDSYAQKAKETIKSFESEMLQYPWLFASFMPAVVASHLGVKGVVAYEGDGDKGVGKRVREFERTPRGGLGTFARLGGEGGKWLRERNGLLRGMVESGKTRILVCENGACREEEEVFFVDSGVGLEDDKVGSGGAKNEMLGMAGLREMLPNVGLKDDAGKGDANAGEKVQSQQQVMPDSRQAEKGKEN
;
A
#
# COMPACT_ATOMS: atom_id res chain seq x y z
N MET A 1 -23.06 6.41 15.61
CA MET A 1 -23.40 6.41 14.17
C MET A 1 -24.69 5.64 13.90
N THR A 2 -24.74 4.34 14.21
CA THR A 2 -25.92 3.47 14.03
C THR A 2 -27.18 3.94 14.77
N ALA A 3 -27.02 4.61 15.92
CA ALA A 3 -28.13 5.13 16.72
C ALA A 3 -28.79 6.39 16.13
N HIS A 4 -28.06 7.18 15.33
CA HIS A 4 -28.59 8.42 14.72
C HIS A 4 -29.23 8.13 13.35
N LEU A 5 -28.64 7.22 12.58
CA LEU A 5 -29.22 6.67 11.34
C LEU A 5 -30.50 5.84 11.60
N ARG A 6 -30.72 5.40 12.84
CA ARG A 6 -31.96 4.73 13.26
C ARG A 6 -33.08 5.68 13.69
N GLY A 7 -32.81 7.00 13.78
CA GLY A 7 -33.78 8.00 14.23
C GLY A 7 -34.14 7.84 15.71
N GLY A 8 -33.93 8.91 16.49
CA GLY A 8 -34.64 9.06 17.76
C GLY A 8 -36.13 9.19 17.48
N GLU A 9 -36.93 8.39 18.18
CA GLU A 9 -38.39 8.42 18.34
C GLU A 9 -39.16 9.39 17.41
N SER A 10 -39.29 9.02 16.14
CA SER A 10 -40.42 9.43 15.30
C SER A 10 -40.95 8.18 14.61
N GLU A 11 -42.27 8.00 14.63
CA GLU A 11 -42.99 6.80 14.19
C GLU A 11 -42.93 6.57 12.66
N GLY A 12 -41.73 6.38 12.11
CA GLY A 12 -41.48 6.00 10.72
C GLY A 12 -40.60 4.75 10.67
N GLN A 13 -41.18 3.59 10.36
CA GLN A 13 -40.43 2.36 10.16
C GLN A 13 -39.47 2.52 8.97
N GLY A 14 -38.16 2.67 9.19
CA GLY A 14 -37.18 2.65 8.10
C GLY A 14 -37.21 1.33 7.32
N ILE A 15 -36.83 1.34 6.04
CA ILE A 15 -36.81 0.15 5.16
C ILE A 15 -36.02 -1.02 5.81
N GLY A 16 -34.94 -0.72 6.54
CA GLY A 16 -34.16 -1.68 7.33
C GLY A 16 -34.92 -2.41 8.44
N GLN A 17 -35.97 -1.80 9.01
CA GLN A 17 -36.88 -2.45 9.98
C GLN A 17 -38.11 -3.06 9.32
N ALA A 18 -38.61 -2.48 8.23
CA ALA A 18 -39.66 -3.09 7.40
C ALA A 18 -39.20 -4.45 6.81
N LEU A 19 -37.88 -4.62 6.66
CA LEU A 19 -37.25 -5.88 6.28
C LEU A 19 -37.51 -7.04 7.27
N LYS A 20 -37.78 -6.76 8.56
CA LYS A 20 -38.07 -7.79 9.58
C LYS A 20 -39.56 -8.12 9.79
N GLY A 21 -40.49 -7.30 9.27
CA GLY A 21 -41.88 -7.31 9.73
C GLY A 21 -42.94 -7.95 8.83
N ALA A 22 -42.65 -8.30 7.57
CA ALA A 22 -43.69 -8.70 6.61
C ALA A 22 -43.38 -10.00 5.88
N LEU A 23 -43.65 -11.13 6.57
CA LEU A 23 -43.91 -12.42 5.93
C LEU A 23 -45.39 -12.73 6.15
N LYS A 24 -46.23 -12.37 5.18
CA LYS A 24 -47.53 -12.97 4.82
C LYS A 24 -48.38 -11.98 4.04
N LYS A 25 -48.36 -12.11 2.71
CA LYS A 25 -49.55 -12.25 1.85
C LYS A 25 -49.11 -12.19 0.40
N GLU A 26 -49.28 -13.30 -0.31
CA GLU A 26 -49.28 -13.34 -1.76
C GLU A 26 -50.57 -12.70 -2.28
N SER A 27 -50.45 -11.76 -3.21
CA SER A 27 -51.55 -11.44 -4.13
C SER A 27 -50.98 -11.16 -5.51
N ALA A 28 -51.23 -12.07 -6.45
CA ALA A 28 -50.93 -11.91 -7.85
C ALA A 28 -51.98 -11.04 -8.54
N LEU A 29 -51.57 -10.09 -9.39
CA LEU A 29 -52.35 -9.46 -10.49
C LEU A 29 -51.38 -8.73 -11.46
N PRO A 30 -51.80 -8.36 -12.70
CA PRO A 30 -51.16 -8.81 -13.95
C PRO A 30 -50.14 -7.84 -14.58
N GLU A 31 -49.12 -8.42 -15.23
CA GLU A 31 -48.10 -7.73 -16.03
C GLU A 31 -48.67 -7.18 -17.35
N GLN A 32 -48.58 -5.86 -17.54
CA GLN A 32 -48.49 -5.29 -18.88
C GLN A 32 -47.02 -5.36 -19.31
N ALA A 33 -46.71 -6.29 -20.22
CA ALA A 33 -45.39 -6.45 -20.79
C ALA A 33 -45.03 -5.20 -21.63
N LYS A 34 -44.27 -4.27 -21.04
CA LYS A 34 -43.39 -3.40 -21.82
C LYS A 34 -42.34 -4.29 -22.49
N ASP A 35 -42.00 -3.99 -23.74
CA ASP A 35 -40.93 -4.65 -24.48
C ASP A 35 -39.62 -4.46 -23.70
N LYS A 36 -39.29 -5.44 -22.83
CA LYS A 36 -38.19 -5.33 -21.86
C LYS A 36 -36.87 -5.45 -22.62
N THR A 37 -35.99 -4.47 -22.45
CA THR A 37 -34.63 -4.55 -22.99
C THR A 37 -33.91 -5.78 -22.41
N VAL A 38 -33.47 -6.69 -23.27
CA VAL A 38 -32.63 -7.84 -22.90
C VAL A 38 -31.19 -7.34 -22.74
N LEU A 39 -30.62 -7.52 -21.55
CA LEU A 39 -29.25 -7.13 -21.27
C LEU A 39 -28.26 -8.15 -21.85
N VAL A 40 -27.14 -7.64 -22.36
CA VAL A 40 -25.99 -8.45 -22.82
C VAL A 40 -24.81 -8.13 -21.94
N ASN A 41 -24.06 -9.16 -21.53
CA ASN A 41 -22.84 -8.97 -20.75
C ASN A 41 -21.80 -8.18 -21.58
N LYS A 42 -21.38 -7.02 -21.07
CA LYS A 42 -20.41 -6.11 -21.68
C LYS A 42 -19.03 -6.17 -21.01
N ALA A 43 -18.84 -6.99 -20.00
CA ALA A 43 -17.60 -7.02 -19.22
C ALA A 43 -16.34 -7.25 -20.07
N ASN A 44 -16.44 -7.99 -21.18
CA ASN A 44 -15.32 -8.22 -22.12
C ASN A 44 -14.82 -6.93 -22.81
N GLN A 45 -15.62 -5.86 -22.82
CA GLN A 45 -15.25 -4.57 -23.41
C GLN A 45 -14.41 -3.70 -22.47
N SER A 46 -14.29 -4.07 -21.19
CA SER A 46 -13.55 -3.29 -20.20
C SER A 46 -12.03 -3.41 -20.39
N LYS A 47 -11.30 -2.33 -20.11
CA LYS A 47 -9.83 -2.36 -20.00
C LYS A 47 -9.36 -2.99 -18.68
N SER A 48 -10.20 -2.94 -17.64
CA SER A 48 -9.94 -3.60 -16.36
C SER A 48 -9.94 -5.12 -16.54
N PRO A 49 -8.83 -5.79 -16.18
CA PRO A 49 -8.80 -7.25 -16.17
C PRO A 49 -9.74 -7.86 -15.15
N TYR A 50 -9.98 -7.18 -14.02
CA TYR A 50 -10.96 -7.60 -13.01
C TYR A 50 -12.35 -7.69 -13.62
N VAL A 51 -12.80 -6.62 -14.29
CA VAL A 51 -14.10 -6.61 -14.93
C VAL A 51 -14.16 -7.68 -16.03
N ARG A 52 -13.14 -7.77 -16.91
CA ARG A 52 -13.11 -8.78 -17.99
C ARG A 52 -13.19 -10.22 -17.51
N ALA A 53 -12.63 -10.53 -16.32
CA ALA A 53 -12.68 -11.88 -15.76
C ALA A 53 -14.13 -12.40 -15.60
N HIS A 54 -15.11 -11.51 -15.49
CA HIS A 54 -16.52 -11.85 -15.29
C HIS A 54 -17.34 -11.88 -16.60
N SER A 55 -16.67 -11.89 -17.76
CA SER A 55 -17.33 -11.86 -19.08
C SER A 55 -18.07 -13.15 -19.44
N SER A 56 -17.71 -14.27 -18.82
CA SER A 56 -18.40 -15.56 -18.99
C SER A 56 -19.57 -15.75 -18.03
N ASN A 57 -19.75 -14.88 -17.04
CA ASN A 57 -20.80 -15.05 -16.02
C ASN A 57 -22.18 -14.87 -16.67
N PRO A 58 -23.20 -15.64 -16.21
CA PRO A 58 -24.57 -15.52 -16.70
C PRO A 58 -25.20 -14.15 -16.37
N VAL A 59 -24.69 -13.45 -15.36
CA VAL A 59 -25.05 -12.05 -15.09
C VAL A 59 -24.61 -11.15 -16.24
N ALA A 60 -25.52 -10.36 -16.79
CA ALA A 60 -25.30 -9.44 -17.89
C ALA A 60 -24.62 -8.15 -17.41
N TRP A 61 -23.38 -8.27 -16.92
CA TRP A 61 -22.62 -7.15 -16.37
C TRP A 61 -22.47 -5.99 -17.35
N GLN A 62 -22.86 -4.80 -16.91
CA GLN A 62 -22.61 -3.54 -17.60
C GLN A 62 -21.34 -2.87 -17.05
N ILE A 63 -20.74 -1.96 -17.83
CA ILE A 63 -19.57 -1.17 -17.42
C ILE A 63 -20.06 0.14 -16.81
N TRP A 64 -19.46 0.53 -15.69
CA TRP A 64 -19.78 1.80 -15.05
C TRP A 64 -19.48 2.99 -15.97
N GLY A 65 -20.47 3.84 -16.20
CA GLY A 65 -20.36 5.05 -17.02
C GLY A 65 -21.71 5.53 -17.51
N ASP A 66 -21.69 6.57 -18.35
CA ASP A 66 -22.88 7.21 -18.93
C ASP A 66 -23.89 6.21 -19.52
N GLU A 67 -23.41 5.22 -20.28
CA GLU A 67 -24.29 4.27 -20.95
C GLU A 67 -25.11 3.43 -19.97
N ALA A 68 -24.49 2.94 -18.89
CA ALA A 68 -25.19 2.17 -17.87
C ALA A 68 -26.17 3.07 -17.07
N ILE A 69 -25.80 4.32 -16.80
CA ILE A 69 -26.61 5.31 -16.07
C ILE A 69 -27.85 5.69 -16.86
N GLU A 70 -27.69 6.03 -18.13
CA GLU A 70 -28.81 6.34 -18.99
C GLU A 70 -29.71 5.12 -19.24
N LEU A 71 -29.14 3.91 -19.27
CA LEU A 71 -29.92 2.68 -19.32
C LEU A 71 -30.79 2.49 -18.06
N ALA A 72 -30.21 2.68 -16.86
CA ALA A 72 -30.95 2.57 -15.61
C ALA A 72 -32.08 3.60 -15.51
N LYS A 73 -31.84 4.84 -15.97
CA LYS A 73 -32.87 5.89 -16.03
C LYS A 73 -33.97 5.56 -17.02
N LYS A 74 -33.61 5.10 -18.22
CA LYS A 74 -34.57 4.75 -19.28
C LYS A 74 -35.49 3.61 -18.86
N GLU A 75 -34.92 2.58 -18.24
CA GLU A 75 -35.65 1.38 -17.81
C GLU A 75 -36.30 1.53 -16.42
N ASN A 76 -35.96 2.59 -15.67
CA ASN A 76 -36.32 2.83 -14.28
C ASN A 76 -36.07 1.61 -13.37
N ARG A 77 -34.88 1.02 -13.49
CA ARG A 77 -34.44 -0.14 -12.69
C ARG A 77 -33.34 0.28 -11.74
N LEU A 78 -33.31 -0.35 -10.56
CA LEU A 78 -32.21 -0.16 -9.61
C LEU A 78 -30.89 -0.64 -10.23
N PHE A 79 -29.82 0.10 -9.94
CA PHE A 79 -28.46 -0.36 -10.15
C PHE A 79 -28.11 -1.39 -9.09
N PHE A 80 -27.49 -2.48 -9.51
CA PHE A 80 -26.77 -3.37 -8.60
C PHE A 80 -25.29 -3.23 -8.89
N THR A 81 -24.54 -2.61 -7.97
CA THR A 81 -23.11 -2.35 -8.11
C THR A 81 -22.34 -3.31 -7.22
N ALA A 82 -21.46 -4.10 -7.85
CA ALA A 82 -20.50 -4.94 -7.16
C ALA A 82 -19.09 -4.40 -7.39
N ALA A 83 -18.42 -3.95 -6.33
CA ALA A 83 -17.08 -3.36 -6.38
C ALA A 83 -16.03 -4.25 -5.68
N ARG A 84 -14.85 -4.42 -6.32
CA ARG A 84 -13.69 -5.17 -5.80
C ARG A 84 -12.41 -4.84 -6.59
N TRP A 85 -11.26 -5.42 -6.23
CA TRP A 85 -10.04 -5.45 -7.06
C TRP A 85 -9.72 -6.87 -7.54
N ARG A 86 -8.84 -6.98 -8.55
CA ARG A 86 -8.52 -8.23 -9.27
C ARG A 86 -7.90 -9.31 -8.41
N ALA A 87 -6.90 -8.97 -7.62
CA ALA A 87 -6.18 -9.94 -6.79
C ALA A 87 -7.05 -10.51 -5.64
N TYR A 88 -8.24 -9.95 -5.45
CA TYR A 88 -9.29 -10.43 -4.53
C TYR A 88 -10.40 -11.23 -5.21
N ASN A 89 -10.24 -11.65 -6.47
CA ASN A 89 -11.16 -12.62 -7.05
C ASN A 89 -11.26 -13.89 -6.19
N TYR A 90 -10.29 -14.14 -5.30
CA TYR A 90 -10.11 -15.38 -4.58
C TYR A 90 -9.98 -15.32 -3.04
N ASP A 91 -10.32 -14.21 -2.37
CA ASP A 91 -10.60 -14.27 -0.91
C ASP A 91 -11.81 -15.19 -0.68
N ALA A 92 -11.77 -16.01 0.37
CA ALA A 92 -12.72 -17.08 0.64
C ALA A 92 -14.17 -16.59 0.45
N GLY A 93 -14.60 -15.50 1.11
CA GLY A 93 -15.97 -14.99 0.93
C GLY A 93 -16.26 -14.43 -0.47
N CYS A 94 -15.26 -13.90 -1.16
CA CYS A 94 -15.40 -13.21 -2.44
C CYS A 94 -15.53 -14.14 -3.65
N HIS A 95 -14.71 -15.20 -3.71
CA HIS A 95 -14.83 -16.27 -4.72
C HIS A 95 -16.03 -17.15 -4.47
N ILE A 96 -16.28 -17.47 -3.20
CA ILE A 96 -17.46 -18.22 -2.81
C ILE A 96 -18.71 -17.48 -3.28
N MET A 97 -18.83 -16.16 -3.04
CA MET A 97 -19.97 -15.41 -3.55
C MET A 97 -20.02 -15.35 -5.08
N GLU A 98 -18.88 -15.25 -5.77
CA GLU A 98 -18.88 -15.29 -7.24
C GLU A 98 -19.44 -16.61 -7.77
N ARG A 99 -18.92 -17.74 -7.27
CA ARG A 99 -19.32 -19.08 -7.68
C ARG A 99 -20.73 -19.45 -7.24
N GLU A 100 -21.09 -19.15 -5.99
CA GLU A 100 -22.40 -19.48 -5.42
C GLU A 100 -23.52 -18.56 -5.94
N SER A 101 -23.21 -17.29 -6.24
CA SER A 101 -24.21 -16.29 -6.62
C SER A 101 -24.09 -15.82 -8.07
N PHE A 102 -22.93 -15.30 -8.51
CA PHE A 102 -22.84 -14.67 -9.82
C PHE A 102 -22.69 -15.65 -11.00
N GLU A 103 -22.26 -16.89 -10.74
CA GLU A 103 -22.28 -18.00 -11.70
C GLU A 103 -23.59 -18.81 -11.65
N ASN A 104 -24.47 -18.53 -10.69
CA ASN A 104 -25.74 -19.22 -10.55
C ASN A 104 -26.81 -18.62 -11.50
N GLU A 105 -27.39 -19.47 -12.35
CA GLU A 105 -28.40 -19.08 -13.35
C GLU A 105 -29.67 -18.46 -12.74
N GLU A 106 -30.10 -18.90 -11.55
CA GLU A 106 -31.31 -18.38 -10.89
C GLU A 106 -31.08 -16.95 -10.37
N VAL A 107 -29.94 -16.73 -9.71
CA VAL A 107 -29.53 -15.40 -9.25
C VAL A 107 -29.33 -14.46 -10.45
N ALA A 108 -28.66 -14.93 -11.50
CA ALA A 108 -28.41 -14.17 -12.71
C ALA A 108 -29.70 -13.78 -13.44
N ALA A 109 -30.69 -14.68 -13.51
CA ALA A 109 -31.99 -14.37 -14.11
C ALA A 109 -32.69 -13.20 -13.40
N ILE A 110 -32.68 -13.18 -12.07
CA ILE A 110 -33.29 -12.08 -11.30
C ILE A 110 -32.49 -10.78 -11.48
N LEU A 111 -31.15 -10.85 -11.40
CA LEU A 111 -30.28 -9.68 -11.60
C LEU A 111 -30.49 -9.06 -12.98
N ASN A 112 -30.57 -9.88 -14.02
CA ASN A 112 -30.72 -9.43 -15.40
C ASN A 112 -32.13 -8.88 -15.70
N ASP A 113 -33.18 -9.40 -15.06
CA ASP A 113 -34.55 -8.92 -15.25
C ASP A 113 -34.85 -7.65 -14.44
N ALA A 114 -34.52 -7.67 -13.15
CA ALA A 114 -35.01 -6.64 -12.21
C ALA A 114 -34.04 -5.46 -12.01
N PHE A 115 -32.76 -5.62 -12.34
CA PHE A 115 -31.71 -4.64 -12.03
C PHE A 115 -30.86 -4.31 -13.26
N ILE A 116 -30.02 -3.27 -13.14
CA ILE A 116 -28.88 -3.03 -14.02
C ILE A 116 -27.61 -3.45 -13.27
N PRO A 117 -27.10 -4.67 -13.49
CA PRO A 117 -25.90 -5.15 -12.81
C PRO A 117 -24.66 -4.48 -13.40
N VAL A 118 -23.84 -3.86 -12.54
CA VAL A 118 -22.59 -3.17 -12.89
C VAL A 118 -21.45 -3.72 -12.05
N LYS A 119 -20.32 -3.97 -12.72
CA LYS A 119 -19.10 -4.43 -12.09
C LYS A 119 -18.07 -3.29 -12.06
N VAL A 120 -17.49 -3.02 -10.89
CA VAL A 120 -16.56 -1.91 -10.69
C VAL A 120 -15.23 -2.42 -10.16
N ASP A 121 -14.14 -2.05 -10.82
CA ASP A 121 -12.78 -2.24 -10.31
C ASP A 121 -12.42 -1.08 -9.37
N ARG A 122 -12.24 -1.36 -8.08
CA ARG A 122 -11.86 -0.38 -7.06
C ARG A 122 -10.51 0.25 -7.37
N GLU A 123 -9.58 -0.47 -8.00
CA GLU A 123 -8.29 0.13 -8.35
C GLU A 123 -8.47 1.23 -9.40
N GLU A 124 -9.41 1.06 -10.34
CA GLU A 124 -9.72 2.08 -11.35
C GLU A 124 -10.67 3.17 -10.82
N ARG A 125 -11.60 2.83 -9.93
CA ARG A 125 -12.64 3.71 -9.39
C ARG A 125 -12.75 3.64 -7.86
N PRO A 126 -11.69 4.04 -7.12
CA PRO A 126 -11.72 4.09 -5.66
C PRO A 126 -12.70 5.13 -5.13
N ASP A 127 -13.03 6.14 -5.93
CA ASP A 127 -14.03 7.16 -5.63
C ASP A 127 -15.43 6.57 -5.40
N ILE A 128 -15.84 5.66 -6.28
CA ILE A 128 -17.13 4.97 -6.19
C ILE A 128 -17.14 4.04 -4.98
N ASP A 129 -16.09 3.22 -4.83
CA ASP A 129 -15.98 2.26 -3.75
C ASP A 129 -16.03 2.93 -2.37
N ARG A 130 -15.26 4.01 -2.16
CA ARG A 130 -15.21 4.73 -0.88
C ARG A 130 -16.58 5.31 -0.47
N ILE A 131 -17.31 5.93 -1.40
CA ILE A 131 -18.64 6.51 -1.12
C ILE A 131 -19.59 5.43 -0.63
N TYR A 132 -19.66 4.31 -1.36
CA TYR A 132 -20.62 3.27 -1.06
C TYR A 132 -20.17 2.37 0.11
N MET A 133 -18.86 2.21 0.33
CA MET A 133 -18.33 1.60 1.55
C MET A 133 -18.71 2.41 2.79
N ASN A 134 -18.57 3.73 2.75
CA ASN A 134 -19.00 4.61 3.84
C ASN A 134 -20.50 4.48 4.10
N PHE A 135 -21.32 4.40 3.06
CA PHE A 135 -22.76 4.12 3.21
C PHE A 135 -23.04 2.78 3.91
N VAL A 136 -22.38 1.69 3.49
CA VAL A 136 -22.59 0.37 4.10
C VAL A 136 -22.12 0.35 5.55
N GLN A 137 -20.95 0.92 5.85
CA GLN A 137 -20.44 1.03 7.23
C GLN A 137 -21.37 1.85 8.12
N ALA A 138 -21.87 2.98 7.60
CA ALA A 138 -22.79 3.85 8.32
C ALA A 138 -24.09 3.11 8.69
N THR A 139 -24.69 2.41 7.72
CA THR A 139 -26.02 1.79 7.87
C THR A 139 -26.00 0.44 8.57
N THR A 140 -24.96 -0.37 8.35
CA THR A 140 -24.88 -1.74 8.90
C THR A 140 -24.00 -1.83 10.15
N GLY A 141 -23.09 -0.87 10.36
CA GLY A 141 -22.09 -0.88 11.43
C GLY A 141 -20.86 -1.72 11.13
N SER A 142 -20.81 -2.40 9.98
CA SER A 142 -19.64 -3.14 9.49
C SER A 142 -19.42 -2.84 8.01
N GLY A 143 -18.22 -3.11 7.51
CA GLY A 143 -17.89 -2.96 6.11
C GLY A 143 -16.79 -3.91 5.72
N GLY A 144 -16.53 -4.00 4.43
CA GLY A 144 -15.56 -4.93 3.86
C GLY A 144 -15.95 -5.33 2.46
N TRP A 145 -15.09 -6.11 1.84
CA TRP A 145 -15.33 -6.65 0.51
C TRP A 145 -15.82 -8.11 0.63
N PRO A 146 -16.71 -8.57 -0.26
CA PRO A 146 -17.17 -7.88 -1.46
C PRO A 146 -18.19 -6.77 -1.19
N LEU A 147 -18.05 -5.61 -1.81
CA LEU A 147 -19.01 -4.51 -1.63
C LEU A 147 -20.16 -4.67 -2.64
N ASN A 148 -21.38 -4.87 -2.12
CA ASN A 148 -22.58 -5.02 -2.93
C ASN A 148 -23.61 -3.96 -2.54
N VAL A 149 -23.97 -3.08 -3.47
CA VAL A 149 -24.87 -1.95 -3.19
C VAL A 149 -25.91 -1.77 -4.29
N PHE A 150 -27.14 -1.51 -3.85
CA PHE A 150 -28.29 -1.20 -4.70
C PHE A 150 -28.50 0.31 -4.72
N LEU A 151 -28.52 0.91 -5.92
CA LEU A 151 -28.63 2.35 -6.12
C LEU A 151 -29.86 2.69 -6.95
N THR A 152 -30.42 3.87 -6.74
CA THR A 152 -31.42 4.44 -7.65
C THR A 152 -30.79 4.72 -9.02
N PRO A 153 -31.60 4.94 -10.09
CA PRO A 153 -31.07 5.41 -11.38
C PRO A 153 -30.27 6.72 -11.32
N ASP A 154 -30.44 7.47 -10.23
CA ASP A 154 -29.73 8.72 -9.93
C ASP A 154 -28.49 8.48 -9.03
N LEU A 155 -28.09 7.22 -8.87
CA LEU A 155 -26.91 6.73 -8.13
C LEU A 155 -27.00 6.85 -6.60
N GLU A 156 -28.17 7.18 -6.06
CA GLU A 156 -28.37 7.33 -4.62
C GLU A 156 -28.49 5.94 -3.96
N PRO A 157 -27.81 5.69 -2.84
CA PRO A 157 -27.82 4.36 -2.22
C PRO A 157 -29.16 4.04 -1.56
N VAL A 158 -29.65 2.81 -1.79
CA VAL A 158 -30.90 2.28 -1.22
C VAL A 158 -30.60 1.23 -0.15
N PHE A 159 -29.76 0.25 -0.47
CA PHE A 159 -29.41 -0.86 0.40
C PHE A 159 -28.04 -1.40 0.02
N GLY A 160 -27.29 -1.94 0.98
CA GLY A 160 -26.00 -2.53 0.69
C GLY A 160 -25.51 -3.43 1.81
N GLY A 161 -24.49 -4.22 1.49
CA GLY A 161 -23.86 -5.15 2.42
C GLY A 161 -22.62 -5.76 1.81
N THR A 162 -22.04 -6.70 2.56
CA THR A 162 -20.80 -7.36 2.16
C THR A 162 -21.10 -8.72 1.52
N TYR A 163 -20.79 -9.81 2.21
CA TYR A 163 -21.06 -11.18 1.77
C TYR A 163 -22.52 -11.57 2.04
N TRP A 164 -23.18 -12.12 1.02
CA TRP A 164 -24.47 -12.79 1.15
C TRP A 164 -24.37 -14.21 0.58
N PRO A 165 -24.80 -15.24 1.33
CA PRO A 165 -24.71 -16.63 0.88
C PRO A 165 -25.62 -16.88 -0.33
N GLY A 166 -25.15 -17.73 -1.26
CA GLY A 166 -25.93 -18.14 -2.41
C GLY A 166 -26.99 -19.20 -2.09
N PRO A 167 -27.80 -19.60 -3.10
CA PRO A 167 -28.73 -20.71 -2.94
C PRO A 167 -27.96 -22.04 -2.78
N ASN A 168 -28.31 -22.81 -1.74
CA ASN A 168 -27.74 -24.13 -1.37
C ASN A 168 -26.39 -24.13 -0.61
N ASN A 169 -26.07 -23.08 0.16
CA ASN A 169 -24.84 -23.07 0.97
C ASN A 169 -24.70 -24.28 1.91
N ALA A 170 -23.49 -24.84 1.95
CA ALA A 170 -23.13 -25.99 2.80
C ALA A 170 -23.13 -25.66 4.31
N ILE A 171 -23.04 -24.37 4.67
CA ILE A 171 -23.02 -23.89 6.05
C ILE A 171 -24.28 -23.05 6.29
N PRO A 172 -25.32 -23.60 6.96
CA PRO A 172 -26.50 -22.85 7.31
C PRO A 172 -26.18 -21.91 8.48
N PHE A 173 -25.89 -20.64 8.19
CA PHE A 173 -25.99 -19.60 9.21
C PHE A 173 -27.48 -19.43 9.56
N GLN A 174 -27.90 -20.05 10.66
CA GLN A 174 -29.25 -19.90 11.20
C GLN A 174 -29.52 -18.40 11.37
N ASP A 175 -30.50 -17.88 10.64
CA ASP A 175 -31.03 -16.50 10.64
C ASP A 175 -30.50 -15.50 9.58
N GLN A 176 -29.64 -15.89 8.62
CA GLN A 176 -29.29 -15.00 7.49
C GLN A 176 -30.24 -15.19 6.29
N VAL A 177 -30.67 -14.07 5.70
CA VAL A 177 -31.38 -14.04 4.41
C VAL A 177 -30.36 -14.29 3.31
N ASP A 178 -30.61 -15.27 2.44
CA ASP A 178 -29.79 -15.57 1.28
C ASP A 178 -29.90 -14.48 0.20
N PHE A 179 -28.98 -14.51 -0.77
CA PHE A 179 -28.93 -13.47 -1.78
C PHE A 179 -30.22 -13.44 -2.65
N LEU A 180 -30.84 -14.58 -2.91
CA LEU A 180 -32.13 -14.66 -3.61
C LEU A 180 -33.25 -13.92 -2.84
N GLY A 181 -33.32 -14.12 -1.52
CA GLY A 181 -34.27 -13.43 -0.66
C GLY A 181 -34.11 -11.91 -0.68
N ILE A 182 -32.85 -11.43 -0.71
CA ILE A 182 -32.53 -10.00 -0.83
C ILE A 182 -32.98 -9.45 -2.18
N LEU A 183 -32.63 -10.12 -3.28
CA LEU A 183 -32.96 -9.69 -4.64
C LEU A 183 -34.47 -9.62 -4.88
N ASN A 184 -35.20 -10.67 -4.49
CA ASN A 184 -36.65 -10.71 -4.63
C ASN A 184 -37.32 -9.58 -3.84
N LYS A 185 -36.86 -9.35 -2.61
CA LYS A 185 -37.43 -8.32 -1.75
C LYS A 185 -37.19 -6.91 -2.28
N LEU A 186 -35.97 -6.61 -2.74
CA LEU A 186 -35.65 -5.30 -3.31
C LEU A 186 -36.38 -5.05 -4.63
N SER A 187 -36.52 -6.07 -5.48
CA SER A 187 -37.32 -5.98 -6.71
C SER A 187 -38.78 -5.62 -6.41
N THR A 188 -39.41 -6.28 -5.43
CA THR A 188 -40.77 -5.98 -5.00
C THR A 188 -40.89 -4.59 -4.38
N VAL A 189 -39.99 -4.24 -3.46
CA VAL A 189 -40.01 -2.94 -2.77
C VAL A 189 -39.84 -1.78 -3.76
N TRP A 190 -38.96 -1.92 -4.76
CA TRP A 190 -38.81 -0.89 -5.80
C TRP A 190 -40.07 -0.73 -6.63
N LYS A 191 -40.70 -1.83 -7.08
CA LYS A 191 -41.93 -1.79 -7.88
C LYS A 191 -43.12 -1.22 -7.12
N GLU A 192 -43.26 -1.54 -5.83
CA GLU A 192 -44.43 -1.18 -5.03
C GLU A 192 -44.26 0.16 -4.27
N GLN A 193 -43.03 0.54 -3.93
CA GLN A 193 -42.72 1.68 -3.04
C GLN A 193 -41.61 2.59 -3.60
N GLU A 194 -41.49 2.71 -4.93
CA GLU A 194 -40.45 3.50 -5.61
C GLU A 194 -40.25 4.89 -4.99
N GLN A 195 -41.34 5.65 -4.83
CA GLN A 195 -41.29 7.02 -4.32
C GLN A 195 -40.70 7.09 -2.92
N ARG A 196 -41.00 6.10 -2.07
CA ARG A 196 -40.45 6.01 -0.73
C ARG A 196 -38.96 5.68 -0.77
N CYS A 197 -38.53 4.74 -1.61
CA CYS A 197 -37.12 4.43 -1.79
C CYS A 197 -36.32 5.67 -2.20
N ARG A 198 -36.82 6.46 -3.15
CA ARG A 198 -36.18 7.71 -3.58
C ARG A 198 -36.11 8.74 -2.44
N GLN A 199 -37.19 8.91 -1.68
CA GLN A 199 -37.21 9.82 -0.52
C GLN A 199 -36.20 9.40 0.56
N ASP A 200 -36.18 8.11 0.91
CA ASP A 200 -35.27 7.58 1.92
C ASP A 200 -33.81 7.68 1.46
N SER A 201 -33.52 7.40 0.18
CA SER A 201 -32.18 7.53 -0.41
C SER A 201 -31.68 8.97 -0.40
N VAL A 202 -32.52 9.96 -0.73
CA VAL A 202 -32.16 11.38 -0.63
C VAL A 202 -31.84 11.77 0.82
N GLN A 203 -32.64 11.30 1.79
CA GLN A 203 -32.38 11.59 3.20
C GLN A 203 -31.07 10.97 3.70
N ILE A 204 -30.81 9.72 3.35
CA ILE A 204 -29.55 9.03 3.66
C ILE A 204 -28.37 9.77 3.02
N LEU A 205 -28.49 10.18 1.75
CA LEU A 205 -27.45 10.90 1.06
C LEU A 205 -27.19 12.27 1.70
N GLN A 206 -28.22 12.97 2.15
CA GLN A 206 -28.05 14.22 2.90
C GLN A 206 -27.32 13.97 4.21
N GLN A 207 -27.67 12.93 4.96
CA GLN A 207 -26.95 12.57 6.19
C GLN A 207 -25.49 12.18 5.95
N LEU A 208 -25.20 11.50 4.83
CA LEU A 208 -23.82 11.21 4.41
C LEU A 208 -23.06 12.47 4.00
N LYS A 209 -23.73 13.42 3.34
CA LYS A 209 -23.18 14.74 3.00
C LYS A 209 -22.85 15.54 4.24
N ASP A 210 -23.80 15.69 5.15
CA ASP A 210 -23.61 16.41 6.41
C ASP A 210 -22.45 15.78 7.20
N PHE A 211 -22.37 14.44 7.23
CA PHE A 211 -21.26 13.71 7.85
C PHE A 211 -19.90 13.87 7.15
N ALA A 212 -19.88 14.13 5.85
CA ALA A 212 -18.66 14.30 5.06
C ALA A 212 -18.19 15.77 5.00
N ASP A 213 -19.11 16.73 5.00
CA ASP A 213 -18.85 18.17 4.88
C ASP A 213 -18.45 18.81 6.22
N GLU A 214 -18.98 18.31 7.34
CA GLU A 214 -18.67 18.81 8.70
C GLU A 214 -17.36 18.23 9.28
N GLY A 215 -16.62 17.42 8.51
CA GLY A 215 -15.88 16.34 9.15
C GLY A 215 -16.87 15.46 9.95
N THR A 216 -16.48 14.29 10.40
CA THR A 216 -17.44 13.36 11.00
C THR A 216 -18.12 13.88 12.29
N LEU A 217 -17.77 15.07 12.80
CA LEU A 217 -18.12 15.56 14.14
C LEU A 217 -18.22 17.09 14.37
N SER A 218 -17.94 18.02 13.43
CA SER A 218 -17.80 19.45 13.80
C SER A 218 -19.06 20.08 14.42
N GLY A 219 -20.25 19.52 14.19
CA GLY A 219 -21.50 20.02 14.79
C GLY A 219 -21.79 19.55 16.23
N ARG A 220 -21.04 18.60 16.80
CA ARG A 220 -21.34 18.03 18.15
C ARG A 220 -20.67 18.75 19.31
N LEU A 221 -19.62 19.50 19.03
CA LEU A 221 -18.92 20.32 20.01
C LEU A 221 -19.32 21.77 19.71
N GLY A 222 -20.25 22.31 20.49
CA GLY A 222 -20.45 23.76 20.48
C GLY A 222 -19.12 24.43 20.77
N GLU A 223 -18.61 25.25 19.86
CA GLU A 223 -17.37 26.05 19.96
C GLU A 223 -16.38 25.53 21.03
N SER A 224 -15.89 24.29 20.91
CA SER A 224 -14.76 23.88 21.74
C SER A 224 -13.53 24.57 21.17
N THR A 225 -12.99 25.51 21.93
CA THR A 225 -11.82 26.31 21.59
C THR A 225 -10.49 25.56 21.72
N ASP A 226 -10.54 24.25 22.00
CA ASP A 226 -9.36 23.44 22.23
C ASP A 226 -8.74 23.09 20.86
N ALA A 227 -7.67 23.82 20.54
CA ALA A 227 -6.89 23.57 19.34
C ALA A 227 -6.18 22.21 19.44
N ILE A 228 -5.98 21.51 18.31
CA ILE A 228 -5.10 20.33 18.22
C ILE A 228 -3.76 20.65 18.90
N ASP A 229 -3.40 19.89 19.93
CA ASP A 229 -2.12 19.98 20.63
C ASP A 229 -1.27 18.71 20.42
N ILE A 230 0.03 18.83 20.69
CA ILE A 230 1.00 17.74 20.68
C ILE A 230 0.63 16.64 21.69
N GLU A 231 -0.14 16.94 22.74
CA GLU A 231 -0.66 15.96 23.71
C GLU A 231 -1.42 14.80 23.05
N LEU A 232 -2.02 15.01 21.86
CA LEU A 232 -2.67 13.93 21.09
C LEU A 232 -1.73 12.78 20.70
N LEU A 233 -0.42 13.05 20.59
CA LEU A 233 0.57 12.00 20.32
C LEU A 233 0.70 11.05 21.52
N GLU A 234 0.55 11.54 22.75
CA GLU A 234 0.54 10.72 23.96
C GLU A 234 -0.71 9.83 23.97
N GLU A 235 -1.89 10.40 23.71
CA GLU A 235 -3.16 9.66 23.65
C GLU A 235 -3.14 8.54 22.58
N ALA A 236 -2.64 8.85 21.38
CA ALA A 236 -2.46 7.85 20.33
C ALA A 236 -1.51 6.73 20.77
N THR A 237 -0.39 7.09 21.40
CA THR A 237 0.62 6.14 21.88
C THR A 237 0.05 5.23 22.96
N GLN A 238 -0.70 5.78 23.91
CA GLN A 238 -1.36 5.01 24.98
C GLN A 238 -2.38 4.04 24.41
N HIS A 239 -3.19 4.45 23.43
CA HIS A 239 -4.12 3.56 22.76
C HIS A 239 -3.40 2.37 22.07
N PHE A 240 -2.28 2.63 21.40
CA PHE A 240 -1.48 1.55 20.82
C PHE A 240 -0.90 0.63 21.88
N ALA A 241 -0.44 1.16 23.02
CA ALA A 241 0.05 0.35 24.13
C ALA A 241 -1.04 -0.58 24.71
N ASP A 242 -2.28 -0.10 24.81
CA ASP A 242 -3.40 -0.87 25.35
C ASP A 242 -3.88 -1.97 24.40
N THR A 243 -3.72 -1.78 23.08
CA THR A 243 -4.19 -2.72 22.04
C THR A 243 -3.08 -3.64 21.49
N PHE A 244 -1.85 -3.47 21.96
CA PHE A 244 -0.68 -4.22 21.51
C PHE A 244 -0.69 -5.68 21.99
N ASP A 245 -0.54 -6.62 21.04
CA ASP A 245 -0.35 -8.04 21.36
C ASP A 245 1.12 -8.31 21.73
N LYS A 246 1.42 -8.32 23.03
CA LYS A 246 2.76 -8.58 23.56
C LYS A 246 3.32 -9.97 23.20
N LYS A 247 2.47 -10.96 22.91
CA LYS A 247 2.89 -12.34 22.62
C LYS A 247 3.34 -12.46 21.16
N ASN A 248 2.54 -11.92 20.25
CA ASN A 248 2.71 -12.13 18.81
C ASN A 248 3.16 -10.87 18.05
N GLY A 249 3.20 -9.71 18.69
CA GLY A 249 3.33 -8.42 18.00
C GLY A 249 2.06 -8.04 17.22
N GLY A 250 2.01 -6.80 16.75
CA GLY A 250 0.84 -6.21 16.11
C GLY A 250 -0.24 -5.76 17.08
N PHE A 251 -1.38 -5.37 16.53
CA PHE A 251 -2.50 -4.77 17.26
C PHE A 251 -3.78 -5.53 16.96
N GLY A 252 -4.63 -5.69 17.97
CA GLY A 252 -5.91 -6.38 17.85
C GLY A 252 -5.79 -7.91 17.71
N SER A 253 -6.92 -8.55 17.36
CA SER A 253 -7.06 -10.00 17.19
C SER A 253 -6.84 -10.44 15.74
N ALA A 254 -7.00 -11.75 15.47
CA ALA A 254 -7.08 -12.28 14.11
C ALA A 254 -8.37 -11.81 13.40
N PRO A 255 -8.32 -11.56 12.07
CA PRO A 255 -7.14 -11.51 11.21
C PRO A 255 -6.28 -10.26 11.50
N LYS A 256 -4.96 -10.36 11.31
CA LYS A 256 -3.99 -9.29 11.59
C LYS A 256 -3.40 -8.67 10.32
N PHE A 257 -3.38 -7.35 10.29
CA PHE A 257 -2.79 -6.54 9.22
C PHE A 257 -1.48 -5.89 9.68
N PRO A 258 -0.49 -5.68 8.79
CA PRO A 258 0.77 -5.01 9.14
C PRO A 258 0.61 -3.58 9.66
N THR A 259 -0.40 -2.83 9.18
CA THR A 259 -0.68 -1.43 9.55
C THR A 259 0.54 -0.48 9.52
N PRO A 260 1.21 -0.29 8.36
CA PRO A 260 2.48 0.42 8.29
C PRO A 260 2.45 1.85 8.83
N SER A 261 1.38 2.63 8.61
CA SER A 261 1.26 4.01 9.14
C SER A 261 1.39 4.07 10.68
N LYS A 262 0.79 3.11 11.38
CA LYS A 262 0.87 3.00 12.85
C LYS A 262 2.29 2.66 13.29
N LEU A 263 2.91 1.69 12.63
CA LEU A 263 4.28 1.28 12.92
C LEU A 263 5.29 2.40 12.62
N ALA A 264 5.07 3.16 11.54
CA ALA A 264 5.89 4.32 11.21
C ALA A 264 5.83 5.36 12.33
N PHE A 265 4.63 5.73 12.80
CA PHE A 265 4.48 6.65 13.93
C PHE A 265 5.21 6.16 15.18
N LEU A 266 5.00 4.90 15.58
CA LEU A 266 5.60 4.33 16.80
C LEU A 266 7.14 4.25 16.73
N LEU A 267 7.72 3.91 15.58
CA LEU A 267 9.17 3.92 15.39
C LEU A 267 9.76 5.33 15.44
N ARG A 268 9.00 6.31 14.97
CA ARG A 268 9.46 7.69 14.76
C ARG A 268 9.22 8.60 15.95
N LEU A 269 8.40 8.19 16.90
CA LEU A 269 8.03 8.96 18.08
C LEU A 269 9.25 9.46 18.87
N GLY A 270 10.21 8.57 19.13
CA GLY A 270 11.47 8.91 19.82
C GLY A 270 12.44 9.77 19.00
N GLN A 271 12.09 10.12 17.75
CA GLN A 271 12.89 10.93 16.84
C GLN A 271 12.24 12.30 16.57
N PHE A 272 11.12 12.61 17.23
CA PHE A 272 10.53 13.95 17.18
C PHE A 272 11.35 14.96 17.99
N PRO A 273 11.12 16.28 17.79
CA PRO A 273 11.79 17.32 18.57
C PRO A 273 11.61 17.16 20.08
N GLN A 274 12.57 17.68 20.86
CA GLN A 274 12.60 17.54 22.32
C GLN A 274 11.28 17.92 23.01
N ALA A 275 10.58 18.95 22.53
CA ALA A 275 9.29 19.35 23.08
C ALA A 275 8.24 18.22 23.05
N VAL A 276 8.26 17.36 22.02
CA VAL A 276 7.38 16.18 21.95
C VAL A 276 7.83 15.11 22.93
N LEU A 277 9.14 14.88 23.05
CA LEU A 277 9.71 13.89 23.97
C LEU A 277 9.43 14.25 25.44
N ASP A 278 9.43 15.54 25.76
CA ASP A 278 9.12 16.06 27.10
C ASP A 278 7.62 15.87 27.46
N ILE A 279 6.73 15.94 26.46
CA ILE A 279 5.28 15.72 26.64
C ILE A 279 4.98 14.23 26.76
N VAL A 280 5.41 13.43 25.78
CA VAL A 280 5.07 12.00 25.73
C VAL A 280 5.84 11.19 26.76
N GLY A 281 7.08 11.59 27.06
CA GLY A 281 7.99 10.87 27.95
C GLY A 281 8.92 9.92 27.20
N LEU A 282 10.22 9.94 27.57
CA LEU A 282 11.23 9.04 27.02
C LEU A 282 10.92 7.53 27.23
N PRO A 283 10.45 7.08 28.41
CA PRO A 283 10.06 5.68 28.60
C PRO A 283 8.96 5.22 27.65
N GLU A 284 7.96 6.06 27.42
CA GLU A 284 6.81 5.82 26.55
C GLU A 284 7.25 5.77 25.09
N CYS A 285 8.13 6.69 24.66
CA CYS A 285 8.77 6.65 23.34
C CYS A 285 9.55 5.34 23.12
N HIS A 286 10.30 4.88 24.12
CA HIS A 286 11.04 3.62 24.04
C HIS A 286 10.11 2.40 23.99
N ASN A 287 8.99 2.45 24.71
CA ASN A 287 7.95 1.43 24.66
C ASN A 287 7.30 1.39 23.26
N ALA A 288 7.01 2.55 22.66
CA ALA A 288 6.51 2.66 21.28
C ALA A 288 7.45 2.01 20.27
N GLU A 289 8.75 2.32 20.34
CA GLU A 289 9.77 1.70 19.50
C GLU A 289 9.81 0.17 19.70
N THR A 290 9.74 -0.29 20.96
CA THR A 290 9.73 -1.72 21.29
C THR A 290 8.52 -2.44 20.68
N MET A 291 7.33 -1.83 20.73
CA MET A 291 6.12 -2.38 20.11
C MET A 291 6.30 -2.57 18.59
N ALA A 292 6.83 -1.56 17.93
CA ALA A 292 7.03 -1.60 16.49
C ALA A 292 8.13 -2.59 16.07
N ILE A 293 9.30 -2.56 16.73
CA ILE A 293 10.41 -3.51 16.49
C ILE A 293 9.95 -4.95 16.73
N THR A 294 9.20 -5.19 17.81
CA THR A 294 8.68 -6.54 18.11
C THR A 294 7.71 -7.00 17.02
N THR A 295 6.81 -6.13 16.57
CA THR A 295 5.88 -6.42 15.47
C THR A 295 6.62 -6.75 14.18
N LEU A 296 7.55 -5.89 13.76
CA LEU A 296 8.34 -6.09 12.55
C LEU A 296 9.14 -7.40 12.59
N ARG A 297 9.74 -7.74 13.74
CA ARG A 297 10.48 -9.01 13.87
C ARG A 297 9.55 -10.22 13.81
N LYS A 298 8.36 -10.13 14.40
CA LYS A 298 7.35 -11.22 14.35
C LYS A 298 6.81 -11.43 12.94
N MET A 299 6.55 -10.36 12.19
CA MET A 299 6.17 -10.46 10.78
C MET A 299 7.30 -11.01 9.92
N ALA A 300 8.54 -10.51 10.09
CA ALA A 300 9.71 -10.95 9.32
C ALA A 300 10.00 -12.45 9.47
N ARG A 301 9.67 -13.02 10.64
CA ARG A 301 9.81 -14.45 10.94
C ARG A 301 8.53 -15.25 10.65
N GLY A 302 7.38 -14.60 10.49
CA GLY A 302 6.09 -15.25 10.25
C GLY A 302 5.97 -15.84 8.86
N GLY A 303 4.87 -16.58 8.63
CA GLY A 303 4.48 -17.08 7.31
C GLY A 303 3.95 -15.99 6.37
N ILE A 304 3.62 -14.80 6.89
CA ILE A 304 3.30 -13.61 6.10
C ILE A 304 4.47 -13.14 5.20
N HIS A 305 5.70 -13.50 5.55
CA HIS A 305 6.88 -13.23 4.75
C HIS A 305 7.19 -14.43 3.84
N ASP A 306 7.27 -14.24 2.52
CA ASP A 306 7.66 -15.31 1.61
C ASP A 306 9.17 -15.55 1.68
N HIS A 307 9.56 -16.44 2.58
CA HIS A 307 10.96 -16.79 2.84
C HIS A 307 11.72 -17.30 1.60
N ILE A 308 11.03 -17.77 0.55
CA ILE A 308 11.68 -18.34 -0.65
C ILE A 308 11.65 -17.36 -1.82
N GLY A 309 10.64 -16.50 -1.93
CA GLY A 309 10.38 -15.62 -3.09
C GLY A 309 10.43 -14.13 -2.84
N ASN A 310 10.72 -13.72 -1.61
CA ASN A 310 10.72 -12.34 -1.15
C ASN A 310 9.33 -11.71 -1.10
N GLY A 311 9.22 -10.61 -0.37
CA GLY A 311 8.00 -9.83 -0.20
C GLY A 311 7.04 -10.42 0.81
N PHE A 312 6.09 -9.59 1.22
CA PHE A 312 5.08 -9.89 2.22
C PHE A 312 3.72 -10.06 1.57
N ALA A 313 2.99 -11.04 2.07
CA ALA A 313 1.57 -11.16 1.87
C ALA A 313 0.83 -10.04 2.65
N ARG A 314 -0.38 -9.71 2.21
CA ARG A 314 -1.13 -8.54 2.67
C ARG A 314 -1.49 -8.59 4.16
N TYR A 315 -1.97 -9.74 4.62
CA TYR A 315 -2.39 -9.93 6.01
C TYR A 315 -2.26 -11.38 6.45
N SER A 316 -2.35 -11.60 7.75
CA SER A 316 -2.35 -12.92 8.37
C SER A 316 -3.74 -13.28 8.88
N VAL A 317 -4.23 -14.45 8.49
CA VAL A 317 -5.47 -15.05 9.03
C VAL A 317 -5.27 -15.33 10.53
N THR A 318 -4.09 -15.78 10.93
CA THR A 318 -3.78 -16.09 12.33
C THR A 318 -3.16 -14.92 13.08
N ALA A 319 -3.36 -14.86 14.40
CA ALA A 319 -2.82 -13.80 15.26
C ALA A 319 -1.28 -13.86 15.44
N ASN A 320 -0.65 -14.99 15.15
CA ASN A 320 0.80 -15.23 15.28
C ASN A 320 1.57 -15.06 13.97
N TRP A 321 0.94 -14.51 12.93
CA TRP A 321 1.54 -14.29 11.61
C TRP A 321 1.89 -15.55 10.83
N SER A 322 1.37 -16.73 11.23
CA SER A 322 1.79 -18.02 10.66
C SER A 322 1.09 -18.37 9.35
N LEU A 323 -0.18 -18.02 9.19
CA LEU A 323 -0.97 -18.31 7.99
C LEU A 323 -1.37 -16.99 7.33
N PRO A 324 -0.76 -16.64 6.19
CA PRO A 324 -1.18 -15.47 5.42
C PRO A 324 -2.41 -15.77 4.57
N HIS A 325 -3.08 -14.68 4.15
CA HIS A 325 -3.77 -14.67 2.87
C HIS A 325 -2.74 -14.26 1.80
N PHE A 326 -2.40 -15.16 0.88
CA PHE A 326 -1.13 -15.13 0.11
C PHE A 326 -1.00 -14.01 -0.95
N GLU A 327 -2.02 -13.16 -1.10
CA GLU A 327 -2.01 -11.95 -1.96
C GLU A 327 -0.86 -11.03 -1.57
N LYS A 328 -0.10 -10.51 -2.55
CA LYS A 328 0.97 -9.53 -2.32
C LYS A 328 0.70 -8.24 -3.07
N MET A 329 0.58 -7.13 -2.32
CA MET A 329 0.29 -5.82 -2.87
C MET A 329 1.53 -4.93 -2.93
N LEU A 330 1.61 -4.08 -3.96
CA LEU A 330 2.69 -3.10 -4.13
C LEU A 330 2.74 -2.10 -2.95
N TYR A 331 1.59 -1.50 -2.60
CA TYR A 331 1.55 -0.46 -1.56
C TYR A 331 1.92 -1.00 -0.17
N ASP A 332 1.55 -2.25 0.16
CA ASP A 332 1.93 -2.88 1.43
C ASP A 332 3.44 -3.07 1.51
N ASN A 333 4.03 -3.69 0.48
CA ASN A 333 5.46 -3.94 0.42
C ASN A 333 6.28 -2.63 0.36
N ALA A 334 5.83 -1.62 -0.39
CA ALA A 334 6.49 -0.33 -0.46
C ALA A 334 6.50 0.41 0.90
N GLN A 335 5.38 0.40 1.63
CA GLN A 335 5.34 0.97 2.98
C GLN A 335 6.19 0.17 3.97
N LEU A 336 6.17 -1.18 3.89
CA LEU A 336 7.01 -2.04 4.71
C LEU A 336 8.50 -1.76 4.49
N LEU A 337 8.93 -1.51 3.25
CA LEU A 337 10.32 -1.16 2.94
C LEU A 337 10.79 0.08 3.72
N HIS A 338 9.96 1.13 3.78
CA HIS A 338 10.28 2.33 4.56
C HIS A 338 10.48 2.03 6.06
N ILE A 339 9.55 1.28 6.68
CA ILE A 339 9.60 1.06 8.13
C ILE A 339 10.63 0.01 8.54
N TYR A 340 10.92 -0.99 7.71
CA TYR A 340 12.04 -1.90 7.95
C TYR A 340 13.38 -1.18 7.79
N LEU A 341 13.49 -0.22 6.86
CA LEU A 341 14.66 0.65 6.77
C LEU A 341 14.82 1.49 8.03
N ASP A 342 13.76 2.14 8.52
CA ASP A 342 13.80 2.91 9.77
C ASP A 342 14.16 2.02 10.97
N ALA A 343 13.59 0.82 11.08
CA ALA A 343 13.92 -0.14 12.13
C ALA A 343 15.39 -0.59 12.07
N PHE A 344 15.96 -0.79 10.88
CA PHE A 344 17.40 -1.04 10.73
C PHE A 344 18.23 0.18 11.15
N LEU A 345 17.82 1.41 10.78
CA LEU A 345 18.57 2.61 11.14
C LEU A 345 18.57 2.87 12.65
N LEU A 346 17.48 2.55 13.35
CA LEU A 346 17.36 2.67 14.81
C LEU A 346 18.11 1.56 15.55
N SER A 347 17.82 0.30 15.24
CA SER A 347 18.34 -0.84 15.99
C SER A 347 19.71 -1.34 15.53
N ARG A 348 20.11 -1.00 14.30
CA ARG A 348 21.27 -1.56 13.59
C ARG A 348 21.28 -3.08 13.50
N ASP A 349 20.10 -3.71 13.63
CA ASP A 349 19.96 -5.16 13.54
C ASP A 349 20.04 -5.65 12.07
N PRO A 350 21.02 -6.52 11.72
CA PRO A 350 21.14 -7.07 10.37
C PRO A 350 19.91 -7.87 9.91
N GLU A 351 19.09 -8.40 10.81
CA GLU A 351 17.84 -9.09 10.43
C GLU A 351 16.92 -8.14 9.66
N PHE A 352 16.76 -6.89 10.10
CA PHE A 352 15.93 -5.90 9.41
C PHE A 352 16.55 -5.47 8.07
N LEU A 353 17.87 -5.33 7.99
CA LEU A 353 18.54 -5.05 6.71
C LEU A 353 18.35 -6.20 5.70
N GLY A 354 18.34 -7.44 6.18
CA GLY A 354 17.97 -8.60 5.36
C GLY A 354 16.57 -8.47 4.75
N VAL A 355 15.60 -8.03 5.55
CA VAL A 355 14.22 -7.79 5.08
C VAL A 355 14.12 -6.59 4.13
N VAL A 356 14.89 -5.53 4.35
CA VAL A 356 14.99 -4.39 3.42
C VAL A 356 15.42 -4.87 2.03
N TYR A 357 16.44 -5.73 1.98
CA TYR A 357 16.92 -6.31 0.72
C TYR A 357 15.93 -7.25 0.07
N ASP A 358 15.25 -8.05 0.88
CA ASP A 358 14.19 -8.95 0.43
C ASP A 358 13.08 -8.17 -0.30
N ILE A 359 12.48 -7.18 0.39
CA ILE A 359 11.41 -6.36 -0.19
C ILE A 359 11.88 -5.57 -1.41
N ALA A 360 13.05 -4.92 -1.34
CA ALA A 360 13.57 -4.15 -2.47
C ALA A 360 13.83 -5.04 -3.70
N THR A 361 14.28 -6.29 -3.49
CA THR A 361 14.43 -7.28 -4.57
C THR A 361 13.06 -7.65 -5.14
N TYR A 362 12.06 -7.91 -4.29
CA TYR A 362 10.69 -8.21 -4.75
C TYR A 362 10.13 -7.10 -5.66
N LEU A 363 10.23 -5.84 -5.23
CA LEU A 363 9.76 -4.69 -6.00
C LEU A 363 10.50 -4.54 -7.34
N THR A 364 11.82 -4.74 -7.35
CA THR A 364 12.66 -4.52 -8.54
C THR A 364 12.78 -5.74 -9.47
N THR A 365 12.12 -6.85 -9.14
CA THR A 365 12.12 -8.07 -9.97
C THR A 365 10.71 -8.54 -10.30
N SER A 366 9.95 -9.06 -9.31
CA SER A 366 8.63 -9.66 -9.53
C SER A 366 7.59 -8.66 -10.00
N LEU A 367 7.60 -7.44 -9.44
CA LEU A 367 6.65 -6.38 -9.80
C LEU A 367 7.18 -5.39 -10.82
N ALA A 368 8.45 -5.48 -11.24
CA ALA A 368 9.05 -4.47 -12.11
C ALA A 368 8.57 -4.59 -13.56
N HIS A 369 8.11 -3.48 -14.13
CA HIS A 369 7.81 -3.38 -15.55
C HIS A 369 9.05 -2.98 -16.36
N SER A 370 9.22 -3.61 -17.53
CA SER A 370 10.44 -3.45 -18.34
C SER A 370 10.67 -2.04 -18.88
N GLU A 371 9.63 -1.24 -19.13
CA GLU A 371 9.75 0.18 -19.51
C GLU A 371 9.90 1.10 -18.29
N GLY A 372 9.62 0.62 -17.09
CA GLY A 372 9.53 1.40 -15.86
C GLY A 372 8.16 1.29 -15.22
N GLY A 373 8.10 1.60 -13.92
CA GLY A 373 6.94 1.41 -13.06
C GLY A 373 6.89 0.01 -12.45
N PHE A 374 5.97 -0.15 -11.51
CA PHE A 374 5.73 -1.37 -10.75
C PHE A 374 4.26 -1.77 -10.88
N PHE A 375 4.05 -3.06 -11.11
CA PHE A 375 2.74 -3.69 -11.18
C PHE A 375 2.06 -3.72 -9.82
N SER A 376 0.72 -3.80 -9.83
CA SER A 376 -0.11 -3.49 -8.68
C SER A 376 -0.11 -4.61 -7.62
N SER A 377 -0.15 -5.88 -8.05
CA SER A 377 -0.21 -7.02 -7.12
C SER A 377 0.09 -8.39 -7.76
N GLU A 378 0.34 -9.39 -6.90
CA GLU A 378 0.29 -10.82 -7.20
C GLU A 378 -0.94 -11.46 -6.52
N ASP A 379 -1.64 -12.34 -7.26
CA ASP A 379 -2.80 -13.13 -6.82
C ASP A 379 -2.43 -14.08 -5.65
N ALA A 380 -3.39 -14.40 -4.79
CA ALA A 380 -3.20 -15.41 -3.73
C ALA A 380 -3.23 -16.85 -4.31
N ASP A 381 -3.99 -17.01 -5.40
CA ASP A 381 -4.30 -18.29 -6.00
C ASP A 381 -3.36 -18.65 -7.15
N SER A 382 -3.03 -19.93 -7.22
CA SER A 382 -2.24 -20.47 -8.32
C SER A 382 -2.57 -21.93 -8.59
N TYR A 383 -2.26 -22.38 -9.80
CA TYR A 383 -2.23 -23.80 -10.09
C TYR A 383 -1.00 -24.41 -9.43
N TYR A 384 -1.16 -25.54 -8.75
CA TYR A 384 -0.03 -26.23 -8.13
C TYR A 384 0.97 -26.70 -9.19
N LYS A 385 0.48 -27.26 -10.30
CA LYS A 385 1.27 -27.67 -11.47
C LYS A 385 0.66 -27.21 -12.79
N LYS A 386 1.51 -27.15 -13.82
CA LYS A 386 1.05 -26.88 -15.19
C LYS A 386 0.10 -27.98 -15.66
N GLY A 387 -1.11 -27.61 -16.06
CA GLY A 387 -2.15 -28.51 -16.54
C GLY A 387 -3.21 -28.89 -15.50
N ASP A 388 -3.07 -28.42 -14.25
CA ASP A 388 -4.16 -28.50 -13.27
C ASP A 388 -5.35 -27.66 -13.76
N VAL A 389 -6.57 -28.09 -13.39
CA VAL A 389 -7.82 -27.47 -13.82
C VAL A 389 -8.39 -26.49 -12.80
N GLU A 390 -7.94 -26.60 -11.54
CA GLU A 390 -8.37 -25.76 -10.42
C GLU A 390 -7.16 -25.10 -9.77
N LYS A 391 -7.30 -23.81 -9.43
CA LYS A 391 -6.34 -23.12 -8.57
C LYS A 391 -6.65 -23.42 -7.11
N ARG A 392 -5.67 -23.20 -6.23
CA ARG A 392 -5.85 -23.24 -4.78
C ARG A 392 -5.12 -22.07 -4.13
N GLU A 393 -5.63 -21.62 -2.98
CA GLU A 393 -4.99 -20.56 -2.22
C GLU A 393 -3.59 -21.00 -1.78
N GLY A 394 -2.59 -20.15 -1.98
CA GLY A 394 -1.25 -20.41 -1.47
C GLY A 394 -0.48 -21.55 -2.15
N ALA A 395 -1.02 -22.19 -3.20
CA ALA A 395 -0.42 -23.38 -3.84
C ALA A 395 1.04 -23.18 -4.31
N TYR A 396 1.39 -21.96 -4.71
CA TYR A 396 2.74 -21.58 -5.07
C TYR A 396 3.69 -21.50 -3.87
N TYR A 397 3.20 -21.25 -2.66
CA TYR A 397 3.98 -20.88 -1.48
C TYR A 397 4.12 -22.00 -0.43
N VAL A 398 3.18 -22.95 -0.38
CA VAL A 398 3.13 -24.00 0.65
C VAL A 398 3.91 -25.27 0.29
N TRP A 399 4.26 -26.10 1.27
CA TRP A 399 5.11 -27.28 1.06
C TRP A 399 4.63 -28.50 1.85
N THR A 400 4.68 -29.68 1.23
CA THR A 400 4.53 -30.93 1.98
C THR A 400 5.87 -31.37 2.57
N LYS A 401 5.84 -32.07 3.71
CA LYS A 401 7.05 -32.65 4.32
C LYS A 401 7.84 -33.52 3.33
N ARG A 402 7.12 -34.37 2.59
CA ARG A 402 7.71 -35.30 1.61
C ARG A 402 8.39 -34.56 0.47
N GLU A 403 7.81 -33.48 -0.03
CA GLU A 403 8.43 -32.62 -1.05
C GLU A 403 9.73 -32.00 -0.51
N PHE A 404 9.70 -31.49 0.72
CA PHE A 404 10.87 -30.95 1.42
C PHE A 404 12.01 -31.97 1.52
N GLU A 405 11.72 -33.20 1.95
CA GLU A 405 12.67 -34.32 2.03
C GLU A 405 13.29 -34.67 0.67
N ASN A 406 12.47 -34.72 -0.37
CA ASN A 406 12.95 -35.04 -1.72
C ASN A 406 13.89 -33.97 -2.30
N ILE A 407 13.63 -32.70 -2.01
CA ILE A 407 14.42 -31.57 -2.53
C ILE A 407 15.73 -31.40 -1.77
N LEU A 408 15.66 -31.46 -0.43
CA LEU A 408 16.79 -31.10 0.44
C LEU A 408 17.69 -32.29 0.77
N GLY A 409 17.14 -33.51 0.72
CA GLY A 409 17.84 -34.73 1.11
C GLY A 409 18.13 -34.82 2.62
N PRO A 410 18.70 -35.94 3.08
CA PRO A 410 18.72 -36.32 4.50
C PRO A 410 19.64 -35.45 5.39
N GLN A 411 20.53 -34.64 4.79
CA GLN A 411 21.45 -33.79 5.54
C GLN A 411 20.86 -32.38 5.79
N ALA A 412 20.23 -31.79 4.77
CA ALA A 412 19.72 -30.42 4.87
C ALA A 412 18.29 -30.36 5.38
N GLU A 413 17.49 -31.39 5.12
CA GLU A 413 16.07 -31.42 5.51
C GLU A 413 15.85 -31.22 7.01
N PRO A 414 16.53 -31.92 7.94
CA PRO A 414 16.26 -31.77 9.37
C PRO A 414 16.56 -30.34 9.86
N VAL A 415 17.59 -29.72 9.28
CA VAL A 415 17.98 -28.34 9.58
C VAL A 415 16.89 -27.37 9.14
N LEU A 416 16.44 -27.44 7.88
CA LEU A 416 15.45 -26.50 7.37
C LEU A 416 14.06 -26.75 7.95
N SER A 417 13.68 -27.99 8.24
CA SER A 417 12.40 -28.28 8.89
C SER A 417 12.35 -27.74 10.31
N ALA A 418 13.43 -27.87 11.07
CA ALA A 418 13.54 -27.26 12.39
C ALA A 418 13.54 -25.72 12.30
N PHE A 419 14.16 -25.15 11.26
CA PHE A 419 14.19 -23.70 11.05
C PHE A 419 12.81 -23.13 10.71
N PHE A 420 12.11 -23.74 9.74
CA PHE A 420 10.86 -23.23 9.15
C PHE A 420 9.56 -23.82 9.70
N ASN A 421 9.62 -24.60 10.79
CA ASN A 421 8.46 -25.26 11.40
C ASN A 421 7.73 -26.24 10.46
N VAL A 422 8.47 -27.04 9.70
CA VAL A 422 7.88 -28.02 8.78
C VAL A 422 7.61 -29.34 9.51
N THR A 423 6.34 -29.74 9.58
CA THR A 423 5.89 -30.98 10.22
C THR A 423 5.33 -31.98 9.20
N SER A 424 5.21 -33.25 9.60
CA SER A 424 4.74 -34.34 8.74
C SER A 424 3.29 -34.23 8.29
N HIS A 425 2.42 -33.56 9.07
CA HIS A 425 0.99 -33.43 8.79
C HIS A 425 0.59 -31.97 8.53
N GLY A 426 1.53 -31.15 8.05
CA GLY A 426 1.32 -29.71 7.88
C GLY A 426 1.44 -28.92 9.19
N ASN A 427 1.40 -27.60 9.08
CA ASN A 427 1.49 -26.69 10.23
C ASN A 427 0.37 -25.64 10.27
N VAL A 428 -0.68 -25.88 9.48
CA VAL A 428 -1.93 -25.13 9.50
C VAL A 428 -2.93 -25.89 10.37
N GLU A 429 -3.48 -25.22 11.38
CA GLU A 429 -4.49 -25.81 12.25
C GLU A 429 -5.81 -25.99 11.49
N PRO A 430 -6.55 -27.11 11.67
CA PRO A 430 -7.81 -27.38 10.96
C PRO A 430 -8.87 -26.27 11.10
N ASP A 431 -8.93 -25.61 12.26
CA ASP A 431 -9.86 -24.50 12.50
C ASP A 431 -9.60 -23.28 11.59
N ASN A 432 -8.40 -23.15 11.03
CA ASN A 432 -8.03 -22.10 10.08
C ASN A 432 -8.04 -22.57 8.62
N ASP A 433 -8.50 -23.80 8.36
CA ASP A 433 -8.61 -24.39 7.01
C ASP A 433 -10.02 -24.97 6.79
N PRO A 434 -11.07 -24.13 6.77
CA PRO A 434 -12.46 -24.58 6.68
C PRO A 434 -12.80 -25.26 5.33
N HIS A 435 -11.91 -25.19 4.35
CA HIS A 435 -12.09 -25.71 3.00
C HIS A 435 -11.11 -26.85 2.66
N ASP A 436 -10.36 -27.36 3.64
CA ASP A 436 -9.42 -28.47 3.48
C ASP A 436 -8.34 -28.21 2.39
N GLU A 437 -7.95 -26.95 2.18
CA GLU A 437 -6.98 -26.54 1.16
C GLU A 437 -5.53 -26.78 1.59
N PHE A 438 -5.27 -26.80 2.90
CA PHE A 438 -3.94 -26.86 3.52
C PHE A 438 -3.65 -28.20 4.22
N ILE A 439 -4.42 -29.26 3.94
CA ILE A 439 -4.12 -30.62 4.44
C ILE A 439 -2.70 -31.04 4.03
N ASP A 440 -1.91 -31.45 5.04
CA ASP A 440 -0.49 -31.82 4.93
C ASP A 440 0.44 -30.71 4.40
N GLN A 441 -0.04 -29.46 4.30
CA GLN A 441 0.72 -28.32 3.83
C GLN A 441 1.39 -27.56 4.98
N ASN A 442 2.60 -27.09 4.72
CA ASN A 442 3.38 -26.27 5.62
C ASN A 442 3.59 -24.88 5.04
N VAL A 443 3.23 -23.87 5.82
CA VAL A 443 3.62 -22.47 5.60
C VAL A 443 4.94 -22.23 6.32
N LEU A 444 5.96 -21.77 5.61
CA LEU A 444 7.29 -21.61 6.19
C LEU A 444 7.30 -20.41 7.16
N ALA A 445 7.69 -20.65 8.41
CA ALA A 445 7.85 -19.61 9.42
C ALA A 445 9.10 -19.90 10.27
N ILE A 446 9.93 -18.88 10.51
CA ILE A 446 11.16 -19.02 11.29
C ILE A 446 10.81 -19.15 12.77
N VAL A 447 10.96 -20.36 13.31
CA VAL A 447 10.67 -20.68 14.72
C VAL A 447 11.91 -20.93 15.56
N ASN A 448 13.05 -21.23 14.92
CA ASN A 448 14.32 -21.49 15.59
C ASN A 448 15.47 -20.67 14.98
N THR A 449 16.42 -20.23 15.81
CA THR A 449 17.63 -19.55 15.32
C THR A 449 18.67 -20.57 14.86
N PRO A 450 19.62 -20.18 13.99
CA PRO A 450 20.73 -21.05 13.59
C PRO A 450 21.51 -21.61 14.79
N SER A 451 21.76 -20.79 15.81
CA SER A 451 22.44 -21.18 17.05
C SER A 451 21.68 -22.24 17.87
N ALA A 452 20.34 -22.13 17.95
CA ALA A 452 19.51 -23.12 18.63
C ALA A 452 19.56 -24.47 17.89
N ILE A 453 19.45 -24.46 16.56
CA ILE A 453 19.52 -25.67 15.73
C ILE A 453 20.90 -26.32 15.82
N ALA A 454 21.97 -25.51 15.79
CA ALA A 454 23.34 -25.98 15.96
C ALA A 454 23.51 -26.74 17.28
N SER A 455 22.95 -26.19 18.36
CA SER A 455 22.97 -26.81 19.69
C SER A 455 22.18 -28.12 19.74
N THR A 456 20.98 -28.17 19.14
CA THR A 456 20.13 -29.37 19.12
C THR A 456 20.70 -30.49 18.26
N LEU A 457 21.29 -30.17 17.11
CA LEU A 457 21.79 -31.14 16.14
C LEU A 457 23.29 -31.49 16.32
N GLY A 458 24.00 -30.78 17.20
CA GLY A 458 25.42 -31.02 17.47
C GLY A 458 26.34 -30.65 16.29
N ILE A 459 25.95 -29.68 15.46
CA ILE A 459 26.72 -29.18 14.32
C ILE A 459 27.11 -27.71 14.52
N LYS A 460 28.06 -27.20 13.73
CA LYS A 460 28.51 -25.81 13.85
C LYS A 460 27.46 -24.84 13.32
N GLU A 461 27.32 -23.68 13.95
CA GLU A 461 26.38 -22.64 13.51
C GLU A 461 26.62 -22.18 12.06
N ASP A 462 27.88 -21.98 11.66
CA ASP A 462 28.23 -21.64 10.27
C ASP A 462 27.81 -22.73 9.26
N GLU A 463 27.74 -23.99 9.69
CA GLU A 463 27.24 -25.08 8.87
C GLU A 463 25.72 -25.04 8.74
N VAL A 464 25.01 -24.72 9.82
CA VAL A 464 23.55 -24.46 9.80
C VAL A 464 23.23 -23.32 8.85
N ILE A 465 23.92 -22.18 8.98
CA ILE A 465 23.69 -21.00 8.13
C ILE A 465 23.92 -21.32 6.65
N ARG A 466 25.03 -22.01 6.33
CA ARG A 466 25.31 -22.45 4.94
C ARG A 466 24.26 -23.43 4.42
N THR A 467 23.78 -24.33 5.28
CA THR A 467 22.75 -25.32 4.93
C THR A 467 21.41 -24.64 4.65
N ILE A 468 20.98 -23.71 5.51
CA ILE A 468 19.78 -22.89 5.28
C ILE A 468 19.88 -22.14 3.95
N LYS A 469 21.00 -21.45 3.71
CA LYS A 469 21.20 -20.69 2.46
C LYS A 469 21.08 -21.56 1.22
N LYS A 470 21.77 -22.71 1.19
CA LYS A 470 21.70 -23.66 0.06
C LYS A 470 20.32 -24.27 -0.09
N GLY A 471 19.67 -24.61 1.02
CA GLY A 471 18.34 -25.19 1.03
C GLY A 471 17.28 -24.22 0.49
N LYS A 472 17.31 -22.94 0.90
CA LYS A 472 16.44 -21.89 0.34
C LYS A 472 16.59 -21.79 -1.18
N ALA A 473 17.82 -21.80 -1.69
CA ALA A 473 18.09 -21.76 -3.13
C ALA A 473 17.58 -23.02 -3.87
N ALA A 474 17.71 -24.21 -3.26
CA ALA A 474 17.19 -25.45 -3.82
C ALA A 474 15.65 -25.46 -3.88
N LEU A 475 14.98 -25.00 -2.82
CA LEU A 475 13.53 -24.83 -2.77
C LEU A 475 13.06 -23.83 -3.82
N GLN A 476 13.74 -22.68 -3.94
CA GLN A 476 13.43 -21.69 -4.97
C GLN A 476 13.53 -22.27 -6.38
N ALA A 477 14.64 -22.94 -6.71
CA ALA A 477 14.84 -23.56 -8.01
C ALA A 477 13.78 -24.63 -8.33
N HIS A 478 13.36 -25.41 -7.32
CA HIS A 478 12.26 -26.36 -7.48
C HIS A 478 10.94 -25.65 -7.76
N ARG A 479 10.58 -24.64 -6.94
CA ARG A 479 9.34 -23.87 -7.06
C ARG A 479 9.21 -23.24 -8.45
N GLU A 480 10.27 -22.57 -8.92
CA GLU A 480 10.28 -21.89 -10.22
C GLU A 480 10.17 -22.86 -11.41
N LYS A 481 10.64 -24.09 -11.24
CA LYS A 481 10.60 -25.12 -12.28
C LYS A 481 9.24 -25.82 -12.37
N GLU A 482 8.67 -26.19 -11.23
CA GLU A 482 7.53 -27.11 -11.17
C GLU A 482 6.17 -26.41 -10.99
N ARG A 483 6.14 -25.24 -10.32
CA ARG A 483 4.88 -24.56 -9.97
C ARG A 483 4.51 -23.46 -10.96
N VAL A 484 3.21 -23.15 -11.01
CA VAL A 484 2.71 -22.00 -11.78
C VAL A 484 2.76 -20.77 -10.89
N LYS A 485 3.39 -19.70 -11.35
CA LYS A 485 3.40 -18.43 -10.60
C LYS A 485 1.97 -17.90 -10.45
N PRO A 486 1.63 -17.24 -9.33
CA PRO A 486 0.36 -16.56 -9.20
C PRO A 486 0.18 -15.50 -10.30
N GLY A 487 -1.08 -15.17 -10.59
CA GLY A 487 -1.41 -14.18 -11.60
C GLY A 487 -0.89 -12.80 -11.19
N LEU A 488 -0.24 -12.10 -12.11
CA LEU A 488 0.17 -10.72 -11.89
C LEU A 488 -0.97 -9.78 -12.33
N ASP A 489 -1.35 -8.84 -11.47
CA ASP A 489 -2.14 -7.70 -11.91
C ASP A 489 -1.22 -6.63 -12.49
N ASP A 490 -1.21 -6.53 -13.81
CA ASP A 490 -0.26 -5.78 -14.63
C ASP A 490 -0.62 -4.29 -14.76
N LYS A 491 -1.49 -3.78 -13.89
CA LYS A 491 -1.78 -2.35 -13.78
C LYS A 491 -0.64 -1.62 -13.08
N ILE A 492 -0.26 -0.45 -13.60
CA ILE A 492 0.64 0.49 -12.93
C ILE A 492 -0.23 1.63 -12.41
N VAL A 493 -0.38 1.71 -11.09
CA VAL A 493 -1.17 2.73 -10.38
C VAL A 493 -0.23 3.83 -9.86
N VAL A 494 -0.50 5.10 -10.17
CA VAL A 494 0.37 6.23 -9.83
C VAL A 494 0.59 6.35 -8.32
N SER A 495 -0.48 6.33 -7.52
CA SER A 495 -0.39 6.46 -6.06
C SER A 495 0.54 5.42 -5.42
N TRP A 496 0.37 4.14 -5.76
CA TRP A 496 1.17 3.04 -5.21
C TRP A 496 2.63 3.07 -5.69
N ASN A 497 2.85 3.47 -6.94
CA ASN A 497 4.20 3.67 -7.47
C ASN A 497 4.91 4.85 -6.79
N GLY A 498 4.18 5.90 -6.39
CA GLY A 498 4.72 7.01 -5.60
C GLY A 498 5.38 6.55 -4.29
N ILE A 499 4.67 5.70 -3.53
CA ILE A 499 5.21 5.09 -2.30
C ILE A 499 6.46 4.25 -2.61
N ALA A 500 6.42 3.41 -3.65
CA ALA A 500 7.54 2.56 -4.03
C ALA A 500 8.78 3.37 -4.47
N ILE A 501 8.58 4.47 -5.21
CA ILE A 501 9.65 5.38 -5.62
C ILE A 501 10.30 6.00 -4.40
N GLY A 502 9.53 6.51 -3.44
CA GLY A 502 10.08 7.07 -2.20
C GLY A 502 10.88 6.03 -1.41
N ALA A 503 10.34 4.82 -1.25
CA ALA A 503 10.96 3.74 -0.50
C ALA A 503 12.30 3.29 -1.12
N LEU A 504 12.32 3.04 -2.42
CA LEU A 504 13.54 2.64 -3.14
C LEU A 504 14.58 3.77 -3.19
N SER A 505 14.14 5.03 -3.31
CA SER A 505 15.05 6.18 -3.29
C SER A 505 15.78 6.29 -1.96
N ARG A 506 15.03 6.23 -0.84
CA ARG A 506 15.61 6.25 0.51
C ARG A 506 16.52 5.05 0.75
N THR A 507 16.08 3.84 0.41
CA THR A 507 16.88 2.63 0.57
C THR A 507 18.17 2.72 -0.23
N GLY A 508 18.10 3.14 -1.50
CA GLY A 508 19.26 3.31 -2.36
C GLY A 508 20.27 4.30 -1.77
N ALA A 509 19.82 5.44 -1.24
CA ALA A 509 20.67 6.44 -0.61
C ALA A 509 21.38 5.89 0.65
N VAL A 510 20.65 5.26 1.56
CA VAL A 510 21.19 4.70 2.82
C VAL A 510 22.29 3.67 2.55
N ILE A 511 22.01 2.70 1.67
CA ILE A 511 22.89 1.54 1.50
C ILE A 511 24.10 1.85 0.62
N LYS A 512 24.09 2.96 -0.13
CA LYS A 512 25.19 3.37 -1.03
C LYS A 512 26.58 3.30 -0.38
N GLY A 513 26.66 3.64 0.90
CA GLY A 513 27.93 3.65 1.64
C GLY A 513 28.51 2.26 1.95
N PHE A 514 27.74 1.18 1.84
CA PHE A 514 28.18 -0.18 2.18
C PHE A 514 27.73 -1.28 1.19
N ASP A 515 26.78 -1.00 0.30
CA ASP A 515 26.30 -1.86 -0.78
C ASP A 515 25.96 -1.04 -2.06
N PRO A 516 26.99 -0.52 -2.75
CA PRO A 516 26.80 0.39 -3.88
C PRO A 516 26.10 -0.25 -5.09
N GLU A 517 26.30 -1.55 -5.33
CA GLU A 517 25.70 -2.25 -6.48
C GLU A 517 24.17 -2.34 -6.35
N ARG A 518 23.68 -2.73 -5.16
CA ARG A 518 22.23 -2.73 -4.89
C ARG A 518 21.68 -1.31 -4.82
N SER A 519 22.45 -0.37 -4.27
CA SER A 519 22.09 1.06 -4.29
C SER A 519 21.80 1.55 -5.71
N GLU A 520 22.70 1.28 -6.66
CA GLU A 520 22.53 1.66 -8.06
C GLU A 520 21.29 1.01 -8.68
N THR A 521 21.05 -0.28 -8.40
CA THR A 521 19.89 -1.01 -8.91
C THR A 521 18.58 -0.40 -8.41
N TYR A 522 18.46 -0.16 -7.10
CA TYR A 522 17.23 0.37 -6.50
C TYR A 522 16.98 1.82 -6.92
N MET A 523 18.03 2.64 -6.95
CA MET A 523 17.94 4.02 -7.41
C MET A 523 17.54 4.12 -8.89
N ALA A 524 18.12 3.28 -9.74
CA ALA A 524 17.77 3.23 -11.17
C ALA A 524 16.30 2.82 -11.37
N ALA A 525 15.80 1.85 -10.59
CA ALA A 525 14.40 1.45 -10.64
C ALA A 525 13.45 2.60 -10.25
N ALA A 526 13.76 3.33 -9.18
CA ALA A 526 12.98 4.50 -8.74
C ALA A 526 12.94 5.61 -9.81
N ILE A 527 14.10 5.98 -10.36
CA ILE A 527 14.21 7.00 -11.42
C ILE A 527 13.43 6.58 -12.67
N LYS A 528 13.54 5.30 -13.06
CA LYS A 528 12.85 4.77 -14.23
C LYS A 528 11.33 4.75 -14.04
N ALA A 529 10.84 4.41 -12.85
CA ALA A 529 9.42 4.48 -12.52
C ALA A 529 8.88 5.91 -12.51
N ALA A 530 9.59 6.87 -11.92
CA ALA A 530 9.20 8.28 -11.93
C ALA A 530 9.14 8.84 -13.37
N THR A 531 10.13 8.48 -14.20
CA THR A 531 10.18 8.86 -15.62
C THR A 531 9.04 8.23 -16.41
N PHE A 532 8.75 6.95 -16.17
CA PHE A 532 7.63 6.26 -16.82
C PHE A 532 6.29 6.94 -16.53
N ILE A 533 6.02 7.30 -15.27
CA ILE A 533 4.78 8.02 -14.91
C ILE A 533 4.72 9.37 -15.62
N LYS A 534 5.85 10.10 -15.68
CA LYS A 534 5.91 11.38 -16.41
C LYS A 534 5.55 11.22 -17.88
N ASP A 535 6.13 10.21 -18.53
CA ASP A 535 6.02 10.06 -19.99
C ASP A 535 4.69 9.43 -20.42
N LYS A 536 4.09 8.57 -19.58
CA LYS A 536 2.92 7.76 -19.95
C LYS A 536 1.62 8.17 -19.26
N LEU A 537 1.70 8.80 -18.08
CA LEU A 537 0.56 9.07 -17.21
C LEU A 537 0.40 10.54 -16.83
N TYR A 538 1.30 11.42 -17.25
CA TYR A 538 1.13 12.87 -17.10
C TYR A 538 0.85 13.52 -18.46
N ASP A 539 -0.14 14.40 -18.51
CA ASP A 539 -0.43 15.22 -19.68
C ASP A 539 0.14 16.63 -19.47
N GLU A 540 1.19 16.98 -20.21
CA GLU A 540 1.84 18.29 -20.07
C GLU A 540 0.94 19.47 -20.48
N ASN A 541 -0.06 19.25 -21.34
CA ASN A 541 -0.94 20.33 -21.81
C ASN A 541 -2.01 20.66 -20.76
N SER A 542 -2.68 19.63 -20.24
CA SER A 542 -3.71 19.82 -19.21
C SER A 542 -3.14 19.86 -17.80
N LYS A 543 -1.85 19.52 -17.62
CA LYS A 543 -1.16 19.36 -16.33
C LYS A 543 -1.83 18.35 -15.41
N LYS A 544 -2.46 17.32 -15.98
CA LYS A 544 -3.19 16.29 -15.22
C LYS A 544 -2.45 14.96 -15.21
N LEU A 545 -2.53 14.26 -14.08
CA LEU A 545 -2.16 12.86 -13.98
C LEU A 545 -3.34 11.98 -14.40
N TYR A 546 -3.03 10.79 -14.90
CA TYR A 546 -3.95 9.69 -15.14
C TYR A 546 -3.56 8.55 -14.20
N ARG A 547 -4.55 7.91 -13.58
CA ARG A 547 -4.30 6.98 -12.47
C ARG A 547 -3.56 5.71 -12.91
N ILE A 548 -3.96 5.16 -14.05
CA ILE A 548 -3.61 3.78 -14.43
C ILE A 548 -3.01 3.72 -15.82
N TRP A 549 -1.91 2.99 -15.90
CA TRP A 549 -1.40 2.46 -17.15
C TRP A 549 -1.61 0.95 -17.20
N ARG A 550 -2.14 0.46 -18.32
CA ARG A 550 -2.18 -0.96 -18.67
C ARG A 550 -2.35 -1.10 -20.18
N GLU A 551 -1.32 -1.60 -20.87
CA GLU A 551 -1.28 -1.65 -22.35
C GLU A 551 -1.45 -0.27 -23.02
N GLY A 552 -1.30 0.82 -22.24
CA GLY A 552 -1.64 2.18 -22.63
C GLY A 552 -2.17 2.99 -21.46
N ARG A 553 -2.28 4.31 -21.66
CA ARG A 553 -2.88 5.24 -20.69
C ARG A 553 -4.38 4.95 -20.55
N GLY A 554 -4.84 4.75 -19.32
CA GLY A 554 -6.27 4.64 -19.00
C GLY A 554 -7.01 5.98 -19.14
N ASP A 555 -8.33 5.93 -19.07
CA ASP A 555 -9.19 7.11 -19.25
C ASP A 555 -9.50 7.84 -17.94
N THR A 556 -9.22 7.20 -16.79
CA THR A 556 -9.44 7.78 -15.45
C THR A 556 -8.36 8.80 -15.10
N GLU A 557 -8.77 10.06 -14.92
CA GLU A 557 -7.92 11.11 -14.35
C GLU A 557 -7.48 10.72 -12.92
N GLY A 558 -6.29 11.18 -12.52
CA GLY A 558 -5.75 10.91 -11.18
C GLY A 558 -6.63 11.50 -10.07
N PHE A 559 -6.67 10.80 -8.94
CA PHE A 559 -7.33 11.22 -7.72
C PHE A 559 -6.34 11.89 -6.76
N ALA A 560 -6.82 12.47 -5.67
CA ALA A 560 -5.95 13.21 -4.75
C ALA A 560 -4.81 12.36 -4.14
N ASP A 561 -4.99 11.04 -3.97
CA ASP A 561 -3.98 10.07 -3.53
C ASP A 561 -2.87 9.85 -4.56
N ASP A 562 -3.20 9.85 -5.86
CA ASP A 562 -2.21 9.77 -6.95
C ASP A 562 -1.24 10.94 -6.89
N TYR A 563 -1.74 12.14 -6.57
CA TYR A 563 -0.89 13.30 -6.37
C TYR A 563 -0.15 13.23 -5.04
N ALA A 564 -0.84 12.96 -3.92
CA ALA A 564 -0.24 13.00 -2.59
C ALA A 564 0.96 12.04 -2.47
N PHE A 565 0.78 10.77 -2.84
CA PHE A 565 1.83 9.77 -2.65
C PHE A 565 2.95 9.90 -3.69
N PHE A 566 2.62 10.37 -4.89
CA PHE A 566 3.64 10.61 -5.91
C PHE A 566 4.49 11.84 -5.62
N ILE A 567 3.89 12.93 -5.12
CA ILE A 567 4.63 14.11 -4.65
C ILE A 567 5.58 13.72 -3.52
N GLU A 568 5.12 12.92 -2.54
CA GLU A 568 5.99 12.44 -1.45
C GLU A 568 7.19 11.64 -2.00
N GLY A 569 6.93 10.72 -2.93
CA GLY A 569 7.97 9.95 -3.62
C GLY A 569 8.96 10.81 -4.42
N LEU A 570 8.50 11.88 -5.06
CA LEU A 570 9.36 12.82 -5.79
C LEU A 570 10.22 13.68 -4.87
N ILE A 571 9.70 14.10 -3.71
CA ILE A 571 10.51 14.82 -2.71
C ILE A 571 11.59 13.86 -2.16
N ASP A 572 11.23 12.60 -1.90
CA ASP A 572 12.19 11.57 -1.46
C ASP A 572 13.25 11.26 -2.51
N LEU A 573 12.86 11.20 -3.79
CA LEU A 573 13.77 11.01 -4.91
C LEU A 573 14.71 12.22 -5.07
N TYR A 574 14.20 13.44 -4.88
CA TYR A 574 15.03 14.64 -4.82
C TYR A 574 16.03 14.56 -3.66
N GLU A 575 15.60 14.23 -2.44
CA GLU A 575 16.50 14.17 -1.28
C GLU A 575 17.56 13.06 -1.39
N ALA A 576 17.31 12.04 -2.20
CA ALA A 576 18.26 10.96 -2.47
C ALA A 576 19.23 11.25 -3.63
N THR A 577 18.83 12.08 -4.60
CA THR A 577 19.60 12.34 -5.83
C THR A 577 20.17 13.75 -5.92
N PHE A 578 19.54 14.70 -5.23
CA PHE A 578 19.71 16.15 -5.34
C PHE A 578 19.55 16.69 -6.77
N ASP A 579 18.73 16.02 -7.60
CA ASP A 579 18.35 16.48 -8.93
C ASP A 579 17.08 17.36 -8.84
N ASP A 580 17.26 18.67 -9.00
CA ASP A 580 16.22 19.69 -8.90
C ASP A 580 14.99 19.40 -9.76
N LYS A 581 15.11 18.64 -10.86
CA LYS A 581 13.97 18.36 -11.74
C LYS A 581 12.84 17.62 -11.02
N TRP A 582 13.18 16.79 -10.03
CA TRP A 582 12.18 16.05 -9.25
C TRP A 582 11.45 16.96 -8.27
N LEU A 583 12.18 17.84 -7.58
CA LEU A 583 11.58 18.82 -6.69
C LEU A 583 10.74 19.86 -7.45
N HIS A 584 11.21 20.30 -8.63
CA HIS A 584 10.44 21.17 -9.51
C HIS A 584 9.12 20.52 -9.91
N TRP A 585 9.14 19.26 -10.30
CA TRP A 585 7.93 18.56 -10.68
C TRP A 585 7.00 18.30 -9.49
N ALA A 586 7.55 18.03 -8.30
CA ALA A 586 6.79 17.96 -7.06
C ALA A 586 6.05 19.30 -6.76
N ASP A 587 6.70 20.45 -6.95
CA ASP A 587 6.08 21.78 -6.82
C ASP A 587 4.93 21.98 -7.83
N ASP A 588 5.13 21.60 -9.10
CA ASP A 588 4.10 21.70 -10.14
C ASP A 588 2.89 20.78 -9.89
N LEU A 589 3.15 19.55 -9.44
CA LEU A 589 2.09 18.62 -9.08
C LEU A 589 1.37 19.04 -7.80
N GLN A 590 2.06 19.62 -6.81
CA GLN A 590 1.42 20.15 -5.61
C GLN A 590 0.48 21.30 -5.94
N LYS A 591 0.87 22.21 -6.85
CA LYS A 591 -0.01 23.27 -7.36
C LYS A 591 -1.24 22.69 -8.07
N SER A 592 -1.04 21.67 -8.90
CA SER A 592 -2.12 20.97 -9.60
C SER A 592 -3.07 20.27 -8.61
N GLN A 593 -2.52 19.64 -7.57
CA GLN A 593 -3.32 19.02 -6.51
C GLN A 593 -4.16 20.06 -5.77
N ILE A 594 -3.58 21.21 -5.45
CA ILE A 594 -4.30 22.33 -4.82
C ILE A 594 -5.43 22.82 -5.72
N GLU A 595 -5.15 23.06 -7.00
CA GLU A 595 -6.14 23.55 -7.96
C GLU A 595 -7.32 22.59 -8.14
N LEU A 596 -7.05 21.29 -8.25
CA LEU A 596 -8.06 20.28 -8.57
C LEU A 596 -8.88 19.83 -7.36
N PHE A 597 -8.26 19.74 -6.18
CA PHE A 597 -8.84 19.00 -5.05
C PHE A 597 -9.01 19.82 -3.78
N TYR A 598 -8.31 20.95 -3.62
CA TYR A 598 -8.36 21.72 -2.37
C TYR A 598 -9.71 22.40 -2.18
N ASP A 599 -10.29 22.24 -0.99
CA ASP A 599 -11.52 22.93 -0.62
C ASP A 599 -11.24 24.36 -0.16
N SER A 600 -11.19 25.28 -1.12
CA SER A 600 -11.01 26.71 -0.84
C SER A 600 -12.27 27.38 -0.28
N SER A 601 -13.42 26.69 -0.31
CA SER A 601 -14.73 27.25 0.04
C SER A 601 -15.15 27.03 1.49
N ASN A 602 -14.56 26.04 2.17
CA ASN A 602 -14.94 25.66 3.54
C ASN A 602 -13.70 25.46 4.44
N SER A 603 -13.58 24.32 5.13
CA SER A 603 -12.61 24.06 6.20
C SER A 603 -11.15 23.91 5.76
N GLY A 604 -10.88 23.76 4.45
CA GLY A 604 -9.58 23.38 3.89
C GLY A 604 -9.52 21.89 3.51
N ALA A 605 -8.32 21.30 3.46
CA ALA A 605 -8.07 19.91 3.04
C ALA A 605 -8.45 19.59 1.58
N PHE A 606 -8.20 18.36 1.16
CA PHE A 606 -8.32 17.87 -0.22
C PHE A 606 -9.44 16.84 -0.34
N PHE A 607 -10.35 17.10 -1.27
CA PHE A 607 -11.32 16.10 -1.73
C PHE A 607 -10.62 15.01 -2.55
N SER A 608 -11.11 13.78 -2.47
CA SER A 608 -10.57 12.65 -3.23
C SER A 608 -10.71 12.83 -4.75
N THR A 609 -11.71 13.59 -5.20
CA THR A 609 -12.06 13.78 -6.62
C THR A 609 -12.15 15.27 -6.98
N PRO A 610 -11.96 15.64 -8.26
CA PRO A 610 -12.22 17.02 -8.71
C PRO A 610 -13.71 17.35 -8.68
N ALA A 611 -14.06 18.63 -8.64
CA ALA A 611 -15.46 19.07 -8.64
C ALA A 611 -16.25 18.65 -9.90
N SER A 612 -15.54 18.46 -11.01
CA SER A 612 -16.10 17.99 -12.29
C SER A 612 -16.12 16.47 -12.45
N ALA A 613 -15.84 15.70 -11.39
CA ALA A 613 -15.77 14.24 -11.48
C ALA A 613 -17.12 13.66 -11.93
N PRO A 614 -17.15 12.86 -13.01
CA PRO A 614 -18.40 12.31 -13.52
C PRO A 614 -18.92 11.18 -12.63
N HIS A 615 -20.24 11.12 -12.48
CA HIS A 615 -20.96 10.04 -11.77
C HIS A 615 -20.64 9.93 -10.28
N VAL A 616 -20.18 11.02 -9.67
CA VAL A 616 -19.87 11.09 -8.23
C VAL A 616 -20.96 11.88 -7.52
N ILE A 617 -21.68 11.24 -6.59
CA ILE A 617 -22.78 11.86 -5.83
C ILE A 617 -22.31 12.68 -4.61
N LEU A 618 -21.07 12.43 -4.16
CA LEU A 618 -20.45 13.02 -2.98
C LEU A 618 -18.93 13.07 -3.14
N ARG A 619 -18.30 14.19 -2.78
CA ARG A 619 -16.85 14.30 -2.71
C ARG A 619 -16.41 14.08 -1.26
N LEU A 620 -15.50 13.14 -1.04
CA LEU A 620 -15.02 12.78 0.29
C LEU A 620 -13.62 13.30 0.54
N LYS A 621 -13.36 13.81 1.74
CA LYS A 621 -12.01 14.12 2.23
C LYS A 621 -11.49 12.91 3.03
N ASP A 622 -10.45 12.27 2.52
CA ASP A 622 -9.88 11.07 3.14
C ASP A 622 -8.83 11.45 4.19
N GLY A 623 -9.16 11.21 5.47
CA GLY A 623 -8.34 11.61 6.61
C GLY A 623 -7.80 10.45 7.45
N MET A 624 -8.47 9.30 7.47
CA MET A 624 -8.11 8.17 8.34
C MET A 624 -7.12 7.22 7.66
N ASP A 625 -6.15 6.72 8.40
CA ASP A 625 -5.26 5.66 7.93
C ASP A 625 -6.02 4.34 7.76
N SER A 626 -5.77 3.67 6.64
CA SER A 626 -6.32 2.35 6.33
C SER A 626 -5.20 1.38 5.94
N SER A 627 -5.39 0.56 4.91
CA SER A 627 -4.28 -0.19 4.27
C SER A 627 -3.29 0.76 3.59
N GLU A 628 -3.78 1.93 3.16
CA GLU A 628 -2.98 3.04 2.63
C GLU A 628 -2.91 4.15 3.70
N PRO A 629 -1.85 4.99 3.69
CA PRO A 629 -1.81 6.16 4.54
C PRO A 629 -2.89 7.17 4.14
N SER A 630 -3.25 8.05 5.07
CA SER A 630 -4.21 9.12 4.81
C SER A 630 -3.77 10.02 3.64
N THR A 631 -4.64 10.20 2.65
CA THR A 631 -4.40 11.13 1.53
C THR A 631 -4.11 12.55 2.05
N ASN A 632 -4.91 13.03 3.01
CA ASN A 632 -4.75 14.36 3.56
C ASN A 632 -3.58 14.45 4.55
N GLY A 633 -3.28 13.39 5.29
CA GLY A 633 -2.09 13.32 6.15
C GLY A 633 -0.80 13.45 5.34
N THR A 634 -0.67 12.68 4.26
CA THR A 634 0.48 12.79 3.35
C THR A 634 0.50 14.13 2.63
N SER A 635 -0.64 14.68 2.22
CA SER A 635 -0.70 16.01 1.59
C SER A 635 -0.23 17.12 2.54
N ALA A 636 -0.64 17.09 3.81
CA ALA A 636 -0.16 18.04 4.82
C ALA A 636 1.36 17.91 5.05
N SER A 637 1.88 16.68 5.11
CA SER A 637 3.33 16.41 5.17
C SER A 637 4.08 17.01 3.98
N ASN A 638 3.60 16.78 2.75
CA ASN A 638 4.20 17.32 1.53
C ASN A 638 4.20 18.85 1.51
N LEU A 639 3.08 19.47 1.88
CA LEU A 639 2.96 20.93 1.96
C LEU A 639 3.97 21.53 2.95
N PHE A 640 4.15 20.93 4.13
CA PHE A 640 5.15 21.37 5.10
C PHE A 640 6.58 21.21 4.58
N ARG A 641 6.90 20.06 3.95
CA ARG A 641 8.23 19.82 3.34
C ARG A 641 8.51 20.80 2.21
N LEU A 642 7.54 21.03 1.31
CA LEU A 642 7.67 21.98 0.20
C LEU A 642 7.77 23.43 0.69
N SER A 643 7.03 23.80 1.74
CA SER A 643 7.15 25.12 2.37
C SER A 643 8.57 25.37 2.89
N SER A 644 9.16 24.38 3.56
CA SER A 644 10.55 24.41 4.04
C SER A 644 11.57 24.50 2.90
N LEU A 645 11.46 23.63 1.88
CA LEU A 645 12.41 23.58 0.76
C LEU A 645 12.35 24.84 -0.12
N LEU A 646 11.15 25.36 -0.39
CA LEU A 646 10.91 26.44 -1.35
C LEU A 646 10.80 27.82 -0.70
N ASN A 647 10.79 27.88 0.64
CA ASN A 647 10.49 29.07 1.43
C ASN A 647 9.18 29.73 1.01
N ASP A 648 8.11 28.93 0.99
CA ASP A 648 6.78 29.34 0.54
C ASP A 648 5.74 29.10 1.65
N ASP A 649 5.42 30.17 2.39
CA ASP A 649 4.53 30.08 3.56
C ASP A 649 3.09 29.72 3.16
N SER A 650 2.71 29.93 1.90
CA SER A 650 1.37 29.55 1.40
C SER A 650 1.11 28.05 1.51
N TYR A 651 2.16 27.22 1.34
CA TYR A 651 2.05 25.78 1.56
C TYR A 651 1.89 25.41 3.03
N ALA A 652 2.66 26.03 3.94
CA ALA A 652 2.51 25.79 5.38
C ALA A 652 1.11 26.20 5.87
N GLN A 653 0.56 27.30 5.37
CA GLN A 653 -0.79 27.73 5.70
C GLN A 653 -1.85 26.71 5.25
N LYS A 654 -1.74 26.18 4.04
CA LYS A 654 -2.64 25.11 3.55
C LYS A 654 -2.49 23.80 4.34
N ALA A 655 -1.28 23.49 4.82
CA ALA A 655 -1.05 22.33 5.67
C ALA A 655 -1.79 22.47 7.01
N LYS A 656 -1.72 23.65 7.63
CA LYS A 656 -2.45 23.98 8.87
C LYS A 656 -3.97 23.94 8.69
N GLU A 657 -4.48 24.49 7.60
CA GLU A 657 -5.90 24.41 7.24
C GLU A 657 -6.36 22.95 6.99
N THR A 658 -5.49 22.14 6.37
CA THR A 658 -5.75 20.70 6.18
C THR A 658 -5.85 19.96 7.52
N ILE A 659 -4.93 20.22 8.45
CA ILE A 659 -4.96 19.65 9.80
C ILE A 659 -6.23 20.06 10.54
N LYS A 660 -6.56 21.36 10.50
CA LYS A 660 -7.76 21.90 11.14
C LYS A 660 -9.06 21.27 10.62
N SER A 661 -9.09 20.86 9.36
CA SER A 661 -10.26 20.20 8.77
C SER A 661 -10.62 18.84 9.41
N PHE A 662 -9.68 18.21 10.12
CA PHE A 662 -9.87 16.92 10.80
C PHE A 662 -9.72 17.03 12.33
N GLU A 663 -9.73 18.25 12.88
CA GLU A 663 -9.50 18.53 14.30
C GLU A 663 -10.46 17.77 15.22
N SER A 664 -11.77 17.79 14.90
CA SER A 664 -12.77 17.14 15.72
C SER A 664 -12.56 15.61 15.79
N GLU A 665 -12.19 15.00 14.66
CA GLU A 665 -11.93 13.57 14.58
C GLU A 665 -10.63 13.17 15.25
N MET A 666 -9.58 13.96 15.05
CA MET A 666 -8.28 13.70 15.65
C MET A 666 -8.33 13.84 17.16
N LEU A 667 -9.07 14.81 17.70
CA LEU A 667 -9.29 14.95 19.14
C LEU A 667 -10.05 13.75 19.74
N GLN A 668 -10.94 13.11 18.97
CA GLN A 668 -11.71 11.96 19.48
C GLN A 668 -11.00 10.62 19.27
N TYR A 669 -10.29 10.45 18.15
CA TYR A 669 -9.73 9.18 17.70
C TYR A 669 -8.32 9.33 17.12
N PRO A 670 -7.34 9.88 17.87
CA PRO A 670 -6.03 10.24 17.32
C PRO A 670 -5.27 9.04 16.73
N TRP A 671 -5.47 7.83 17.26
CA TRP A 671 -4.86 6.59 16.75
C TRP A 671 -5.31 6.15 15.34
N LEU A 672 -6.38 6.75 14.79
CA LEU A 672 -6.80 6.55 13.38
C LEU A 672 -6.10 7.50 12.40
N PHE A 673 -5.32 8.45 12.89
CA PHE A 673 -4.67 9.52 12.11
C PHE A 673 -3.15 9.54 12.33
N ALA A 674 -2.52 8.38 12.45
CA ALA A 674 -1.08 8.24 12.71
C ALA A 674 -0.21 8.97 11.65
N SER A 675 -0.62 8.97 10.38
CA SER A 675 0.09 9.69 9.31
C SER A 675 -0.01 11.22 9.41
N PHE A 676 -0.98 11.77 10.16
CA PHE A 676 -1.05 13.20 10.44
C PHE A 676 -0.09 13.66 11.52
N MET A 677 0.36 12.76 12.41
CA MET A 677 1.13 13.14 13.60
C MET A 677 2.40 13.94 13.28
N PRO A 678 3.22 13.61 12.25
CA PRO A 678 4.35 14.46 11.87
C PRO A 678 3.92 15.87 11.42
N ALA A 679 2.78 16.01 10.77
CA ALA A 679 2.25 17.30 10.32
C ALA A 679 1.70 18.12 11.50
N VAL A 680 1.08 17.49 12.50
CA VAL A 680 0.69 18.14 13.76
C VAL A 680 1.92 18.74 14.45
N VAL A 681 3.00 17.95 14.60
CA VAL A 681 4.25 18.44 15.20
C VAL A 681 4.81 19.62 14.41
N ALA A 682 4.85 19.53 13.07
CA ALA A 682 5.32 20.61 12.22
C ALA A 682 4.46 21.88 12.27
N SER A 683 3.15 21.74 12.53
CA SER A 683 2.22 22.87 12.64
C SER A 683 2.53 23.77 13.84
N HIS A 684 3.06 23.17 14.92
CA HIS A 684 3.42 23.84 16.18
C HIS A 684 4.88 24.27 16.22
N LEU A 685 5.79 23.39 15.79
CA LEU A 685 7.24 23.59 15.95
C LEU A 685 7.93 24.08 14.67
N GLY A 686 7.24 24.05 13.54
CA GLY A 686 7.83 24.28 12.22
C GLY A 686 8.57 23.05 11.69
N VAL A 687 9.13 23.19 10.48
CA VAL A 687 9.93 22.15 9.82
C VAL A 687 11.40 22.58 9.84
N LYS A 688 12.27 21.70 10.33
CA LYS A 688 13.72 21.88 10.28
C LYS A 688 14.26 21.49 8.90
N GLY A 689 14.65 22.49 8.11
CA GLY A 689 15.33 22.28 6.84
C GLY A 689 16.84 22.44 6.99
N VAL A 690 17.62 21.60 6.31
CA VAL A 690 19.08 21.71 6.26
C VAL A 690 19.53 21.96 4.84
N VAL A 691 20.29 23.03 4.64
CA VAL A 691 20.84 23.40 3.33
C VAL A 691 22.34 23.31 3.38
N ALA A 692 22.91 22.41 2.59
CA ALA A 692 24.34 22.25 2.44
C ALA A 692 24.82 22.88 1.12
N TYR A 693 25.60 23.96 1.21
CA TYR A 693 26.26 24.59 0.07
C TYR A 693 27.69 24.03 -0.08
N GLU A 694 27.99 23.46 -1.23
CA GLU A 694 29.31 22.93 -1.58
C GLU A 694 30.18 24.04 -2.18
N GLY A 695 31.23 24.43 -1.44
CA GLY A 695 32.24 25.38 -1.89
C GLY A 695 33.38 24.72 -2.67
N ASP A 696 34.32 25.52 -3.18
CA ASP A 696 35.45 25.01 -3.96
C ASP A 696 36.39 24.17 -3.09
N GLY A 697 36.54 22.87 -3.42
CA GLY A 697 37.60 22.00 -2.90
C GLY A 697 37.34 21.29 -1.57
N ASP A 698 36.14 21.36 -1.00
CA ASP A 698 35.83 20.81 0.33
C ASP A 698 34.85 19.61 0.29
N LYS A 699 35.14 18.58 1.09
CA LYS A 699 34.44 17.29 1.15
C LYS A 699 33.39 17.23 2.28
N GLY A 700 33.21 18.30 3.06
CA GLY A 700 32.31 18.33 4.22
C GLY A 700 30.84 18.02 3.92
N VAL A 701 30.32 18.47 2.77
CA VAL A 701 28.93 18.23 2.34
C VAL A 701 28.62 16.74 2.24
N GLY A 702 29.53 15.93 1.71
CA GLY A 702 29.34 14.49 1.60
C GLY A 702 29.19 13.79 2.95
N LYS A 703 29.81 14.32 4.03
CA LYS A 703 29.61 13.79 5.38
C LYS A 703 28.18 14.08 5.87
N ARG A 704 27.71 15.32 5.71
CA ARG A 704 26.37 15.76 6.13
C ARG A 704 25.25 15.04 5.36
N VAL A 705 25.44 14.83 4.06
CA VAL A 705 24.52 14.01 3.25
C VAL A 705 24.44 12.60 3.83
N ARG A 706 25.57 11.95 4.13
CA ARG A 706 25.56 10.61 4.74
C ARG A 706 24.94 10.57 6.12
N GLU A 707 25.12 11.62 6.92
CA GLU A 707 24.46 11.75 8.23
C GLU A 707 22.94 11.79 8.02
N PHE A 708 22.44 12.70 7.17
CA PHE A 708 21.02 12.81 6.84
C PHE A 708 20.44 11.49 6.29
N GLU A 709 21.11 10.86 5.33
CA GLU A 709 20.68 9.59 4.76
C GLU A 709 20.57 8.51 5.84
N ARG A 710 21.48 8.47 6.82
CA ARG A 710 21.55 7.42 7.86
C ARG A 710 20.73 7.72 9.12
N THR A 711 20.08 8.88 9.18
CA THR A 711 19.18 9.23 10.27
C THR A 711 17.80 8.61 10.00
N PRO A 712 17.21 7.89 10.98
CA PRO A 712 15.82 7.47 10.89
C PRO A 712 14.93 8.69 10.65
N ARG A 713 14.01 8.62 9.70
CA ARG A 713 13.13 9.77 9.44
C ARG A 713 12.05 9.83 10.51
N GLY A 714 12.31 10.56 11.59
CA GLY A 714 11.37 10.81 12.68
C GLY A 714 10.25 11.78 12.30
N GLY A 715 10.54 13.07 12.51
CA GLY A 715 9.68 14.18 12.11
C GLY A 715 9.89 14.67 10.69
N LEU A 716 9.10 15.68 10.31
CA LEU A 716 9.28 16.38 9.05
C LEU A 716 10.57 17.19 9.11
N GLY A 717 11.57 16.73 8.37
CA GLY A 717 12.80 17.45 8.09
C GLY A 717 13.05 17.46 6.59
N THR A 718 13.80 18.43 6.12
CA THR A 718 14.18 18.51 4.70
C THR A 718 15.68 18.69 4.53
N PHE A 719 16.22 18.17 3.44
CA PHE A 719 17.61 18.40 3.08
C PHE A 719 17.73 18.92 1.65
N ALA A 720 18.47 20.02 1.48
CA ALA A 720 18.81 20.57 0.17
C ALA A 720 20.32 20.65 0.00
N ARG A 721 20.80 20.30 -1.19
CA ARG A 721 22.19 20.46 -1.57
C ARG A 721 22.31 21.50 -2.68
N LEU A 722 23.20 22.46 -2.49
CA LEU A 722 23.50 23.53 -3.43
C LEU A 722 24.99 23.47 -3.82
N GLY A 723 25.33 23.81 -5.07
CA GLY A 723 26.71 23.83 -5.55
C GLY A 723 27.00 22.75 -6.61
N GLY A 724 28.08 22.93 -7.37
CA GLY A 724 28.34 22.13 -8.59
C GLY A 724 27.30 22.42 -9.69
N GLU A 725 26.78 21.37 -10.33
CA GLU A 725 25.70 21.45 -11.33
C GLU A 725 24.28 21.45 -10.71
N GLY A 726 24.13 21.16 -9.41
CA GLY A 726 22.84 21.03 -8.71
C GLY A 726 22.35 22.29 -8.00
N GLY A 727 21.04 22.37 -7.71
CA GLY A 727 20.44 23.45 -6.91
C GLY A 727 20.23 24.78 -7.65
N LYS A 728 20.33 24.81 -8.99
CA LYS A 728 20.11 26.05 -9.77
C LYS A 728 18.65 26.49 -9.71
N TRP A 729 17.72 25.59 -10.02
CA TRP A 729 16.29 25.92 -10.02
C TRP A 729 15.84 26.23 -8.59
N LEU A 730 16.31 25.46 -7.60
CA LEU A 730 15.96 25.69 -6.20
C LEU A 730 16.39 27.08 -5.71
N ARG A 731 17.59 27.54 -6.07
CA ARG A 731 18.05 28.90 -5.75
C ARG A 731 17.21 29.98 -6.42
N GLU A 732 16.76 29.75 -7.65
CA GLU A 732 15.89 30.70 -8.34
C GLU A 732 14.50 30.77 -7.69
N ARG A 733 13.95 29.61 -7.31
CA ARG A 733 12.61 29.47 -6.69
C ARG A 733 12.57 29.92 -5.22
N ASN A 734 13.61 29.64 -4.44
CA ASN A 734 13.69 29.99 -3.02
C ASN A 734 14.49 31.29 -2.82
N GLY A 735 13.78 32.36 -2.44
CA GLY A 735 14.34 33.70 -2.28
C GLY A 735 15.46 33.80 -1.23
N LEU A 736 15.46 32.95 -0.19
CA LEU A 736 16.49 32.96 0.85
C LEU A 736 17.85 32.50 0.32
N LEU A 737 17.87 31.65 -0.72
CA LEU A 737 19.08 30.99 -1.21
C LEU A 737 19.82 31.79 -2.30
N ARG A 738 19.18 32.83 -2.88
CA ARG A 738 19.71 33.61 -4.02
C ARG A 738 21.05 34.30 -3.73
N GLY A 739 21.27 34.76 -2.50
CA GLY A 739 22.48 35.50 -2.10
C GLY A 739 23.66 34.64 -1.63
N MET A 740 23.53 33.31 -1.56
CA MET A 740 24.48 32.46 -0.84
C MET A 740 25.76 32.10 -1.62
N VAL A 741 25.79 32.35 -2.93
CA VAL A 741 26.85 31.89 -3.85
C VAL A 741 28.14 32.72 -3.74
N GLU A 742 28.07 33.92 -3.18
CA GLU A 742 29.15 34.92 -3.30
C GLU A 742 30.46 34.57 -2.56
N SER A 743 30.47 33.55 -1.69
CA SER A 743 31.60 33.33 -0.77
C SER A 743 32.57 32.20 -1.13
N GLY A 744 32.23 31.31 -2.07
CA GLY A 744 33.08 30.16 -2.45
C GLY A 744 33.39 29.13 -1.34
N LYS A 745 32.92 29.35 -0.11
CA LYS A 745 33.11 28.48 1.05
C LYS A 745 31.95 27.51 1.21
N THR A 746 32.23 26.29 1.67
CA THR A 746 31.21 25.36 2.13
C THR A 746 30.44 25.95 3.30
N ARG A 747 29.12 25.80 3.29
CA ARG A 747 28.24 26.25 4.38
C ARG A 747 27.19 25.21 4.68
N ILE A 748 26.88 25.03 5.96
CA ILE A 748 25.72 24.26 6.40
C ILE A 748 24.79 25.22 7.11
N LEU A 749 23.54 25.24 6.66
CA LEU A 749 22.52 26.13 7.16
C LEU A 749 21.37 25.30 7.72
N VAL A 750 20.88 25.72 8.88
CA VAL A 750 19.61 25.25 9.42
C VAL A 750 18.57 26.33 9.16
N CYS A 751 17.55 25.98 8.39
CA CYS A 751 16.45 26.84 7.99
C CYS A 751 15.18 26.44 8.72
N GLU A 752 14.66 27.36 9.53
CA GLU A 752 13.45 27.19 10.32
C GLU A 752 12.66 28.50 10.32
N ASN A 753 11.33 28.42 10.21
CA ASN A 753 10.43 29.57 10.33
C ASN A 753 10.81 30.77 9.43
N GLY A 754 11.18 30.50 8.18
CA GLY A 754 11.51 31.52 7.18
C GLY A 754 12.87 32.20 7.37
N ALA A 755 13.74 31.66 8.23
CA ALA A 755 15.09 32.15 8.44
C ALA A 755 16.11 31.00 8.40
N CYS A 756 17.28 31.25 7.82
CA CYS A 756 18.40 30.31 7.81
C CYS A 756 19.54 30.82 8.68
N ARG A 757 20.10 29.96 9.51
CA ARG A 757 21.26 30.24 10.38
C ARG A 757 22.40 29.31 10.00
N GLU A 758 23.61 29.84 9.96
CA GLU A 758 24.81 29.04 9.71
C GLU A 758 25.18 28.31 11.00
N GLU A 759 25.31 26.99 10.91
CA GLU A 759 25.73 26.14 12.02
C GLU A 759 27.01 25.39 11.64
N GLU A 760 28.03 25.47 12.48
CA GLU A 760 29.25 24.66 12.36
C GLU A 760 28.95 23.18 12.70
N GLU A 761 27.97 22.94 13.58
CA GLU A 761 27.49 21.62 13.99
C GLU A 761 25.95 21.49 13.93
N VAL A 762 25.42 20.81 12.90
CA VAL A 762 24.00 20.43 12.88
C VAL A 762 23.82 19.07 13.53
N PHE A 763 23.07 19.02 14.64
CA PHE A 763 22.57 17.78 15.22
C PHE A 763 21.18 17.50 14.63
N PHE A 764 21.07 16.41 13.87
CA PHE A 764 19.79 15.82 13.49
C PHE A 764 19.36 14.92 14.64
N VAL A 765 18.54 15.46 15.54
CA VAL A 765 18.00 14.82 16.76
C VAL A 765 19.06 14.60 17.86
N ASP A 766 18.75 15.08 19.07
CA ASP A 766 19.50 14.78 20.31
C ASP A 766 19.20 13.34 20.74
N SER A 767 19.54 12.37 19.89
CA SER A 767 19.58 10.98 20.34
C SER A 767 20.79 10.88 21.26
N GLY A 768 20.57 10.74 22.57
CA GLY A 768 21.59 10.62 23.62
C GLY A 768 22.52 9.40 23.51
N VAL A 769 22.90 9.00 22.30
CA VAL A 769 23.87 7.97 21.96
C VAL A 769 24.96 8.66 21.13
N GLY A 770 25.95 9.23 21.84
CA GLY A 770 27.09 9.87 21.21
C GLY A 770 27.84 8.91 20.29
N LEU A 771 27.99 9.31 19.02
CA LEU A 771 28.92 8.71 18.08
C LEU A 771 30.28 9.40 18.25
N GLU A 772 31.15 8.86 19.10
CA GLU A 772 32.57 9.18 19.06
C GLU A 772 33.31 8.15 18.20
N ASP A 773 33.80 8.60 17.05
CA ASP A 773 34.86 7.92 16.31
C ASP A 773 36.20 8.12 17.06
N ASP A 774 36.86 6.99 17.38
CA ASP A 774 38.26 6.83 17.77
C ASP A 774 38.79 7.45 19.07
N LYS A 775 38.90 6.63 20.15
CA LYS A 775 40.16 6.45 20.91
C LYS A 775 40.30 5.03 21.47
N VAL A 776 41.34 4.33 21.00
CA VAL A 776 41.88 3.11 21.60
C VAL A 776 42.38 3.43 23.02
N GLY A 777 41.72 2.88 24.04
CA GLY A 777 42.10 2.98 25.44
C GLY A 777 41.63 1.75 26.22
N SER A 778 42.56 1.02 26.81
CA SER A 778 42.39 -0.28 27.44
C SER A 778 41.52 -0.27 28.71
N GLY A 779 40.49 -1.12 28.75
CA GLY A 779 40.01 -1.76 29.99
C GLY A 779 38.51 -1.69 30.27
N GLY A 780 37.82 -2.84 30.13
CA GLY A 780 36.55 -3.15 30.82
C GLY A 780 35.31 -3.37 29.95
N ALA A 781 34.84 -4.63 29.89
CA ALA A 781 33.57 -5.14 29.36
C ALA A 781 33.26 -4.92 27.85
N LYS A 782 33.49 -5.99 27.07
CA LYS A 782 33.20 -6.07 25.63
C LYS A 782 31.71 -6.28 25.35
N ASN A 783 31.06 -5.28 24.77
CA ASN A 783 30.04 -5.50 23.72
C ASN A 783 30.73 -5.10 22.40
N GLU A 784 31.12 -6.09 21.59
CA GLU A 784 31.71 -5.83 20.27
C GLU A 784 30.58 -5.37 19.33
N MET A 785 30.37 -4.06 19.23
CA MET A 785 29.64 -3.45 18.11
C MET A 785 30.45 -3.71 16.83
N LEU A 786 29.89 -4.51 15.92
CA LEU A 786 30.43 -4.63 14.57
C LEU A 786 30.19 -3.31 13.83
N GLY A 787 31.27 -2.68 13.35
CA GLY A 787 31.15 -1.55 12.44
C GLY A 787 30.44 -1.95 11.13
N MET A 788 29.89 -0.96 10.43
CA MET A 788 29.08 -1.12 9.21
C MET A 788 29.69 -2.01 8.11
N ALA A 789 31.03 -2.15 8.07
CA ALA A 789 31.71 -3.07 7.15
C ALA A 789 31.52 -4.55 7.50
N GLY A 790 31.32 -4.90 8.78
CA GLY A 790 31.08 -6.28 9.25
C GLY A 790 29.67 -6.79 8.98
N LEU A 791 28.70 -5.88 8.75
CA LEU A 791 27.31 -6.25 8.42
C LEU A 791 27.20 -6.96 7.06
N ARG A 792 28.10 -6.66 6.11
CA ARG A 792 28.13 -7.30 4.78
C ARG A 792 28.45 -8.81 4.86
N GLU A 793 29.23 -9.23 5.85
CA GLU A 793 29.60 -10.63 6.03
C GLU A 793 28.50 -11.46 6.72
N MET A 794 27.57 -10.79 7.41
CA MET A 794 26.47 -11.44 8.15
C MET A 794 25.19 -11.60 7.31
N LEU A 795 25.08 -10.94 6.16
CA LEU A 795 23.91 -11.04 5.30
C LEU A 795 24.05 -12.16 4.25
N PRO A 796 23.01 -12.97 4.02
CA PRO A 796 23.04 -13.93 2.92
C PRO A 796 23.10 -13.16 1.59
N ASN A 797 24.24 -13.21 0.89
CA ASN A 797 24.33 -12.80 -0.53
C ASN A 797 23.20 -13.48 -1.31
N VAL A 798 22.17 -12.71 -1.67
CA VAL A 798 21.09 -13.09 -2.58
C VAL A 798 21.72 -13.08 -3.97
N GLY A 799 21.62 -14.20 -4.67
CA GLY A 799 22.51 -14.59 -5.75
C GLY A 799 22.53 -13.63 -6.95
N LEU A 800 23.74 -13.30 -7.39
CA LEU A 800 24.04 -12.99 -8.78
C LEU A 800 25.14 -13.95 -9.24
N LYS A 801 25.01 -14.43 -10.48
CA LYS A 801 25.95 -15.34 -11.12
C LYS A 801 27.29 -14.63 -11.34
N ASP A 802 28.33 -15.07 -10.65
CA ASP A 802 29.72 -14.76 -11.02
C ASP A 802 30.13 -15.63 -12.22
N ASP A 803 29.82 -15.19 -13.44
CA ASP A 803 30.56 -15.64 -14.63
C ASP A 803 31.71 -14.66 -14.88
N ALA A 804 32.82 -14.89 -14.19
CA ALA A 804 34.11 -14.29 -14.51
C ALA A 804 35.16 -15.42 -14.61
N GLY A 805 35.24 -16.03 -15.79
CA GLY A 805 36.30 -16.94 -16.17
C GLY A 805 37.66 -16.23 -16.06
N LYS A 806 38.54 -16.77 -15.21
CA LYS A 806 39.97 -16.43 -15.20
C LYS A 806 40.60 -16.99 -16.48
N GLY A 807 41.19 -16.08 -17.25
CA GLY A 807 41.98 -16.42 -18.42
C GLY A 807 43.31 -17.08 -18.07
N ASP A 808 43.87 -17.74 -19.09
CA ASP A 808 45.31 -18.02 -19.16
C ASP A 808 45.84 -17.40 -20.46
N ALA A 809 46.92 -16.63 -20.29
CA ALA A 809 47.61 -15.91 -21.35
C ALA A 809 48.60 -16.82 -22.06
N ASN A 810 48.67 -16.76 -23.40
CA ASN A 810 49.93 -16.42 -24.09
C ASN A 810 49.84 -16.37 -25.62
N ALA A 811 50.62 -15.42 -26.14
CA ALA A 811 51.30 -15.40 -27.44
C ALA A 811 50.53 -15.03 -28.72
N GLY A 812 50.97 -13.93 -29.33
CA GLY A 812 51.41 -13.99 -30.73
C GLY A 812 50.68 -13.12 -31.76
N GLU A 813 51.26 -11.93 -32.00
CA GLU A 813 51.47 -11.29 -33.31
C GLU A 813 50.32 -10.99 -34.32
N LYS A 814 50.35 -9.72 -34.78
CA LYS A 814 50.13 -9.18 -36.15
C LYS A 814 48.70 -9.23 -36.72
N VAL A 815 48.00 -8.09 -36.81
CA VAL A 815 48.05 -7.02 -37.84
C VAL A 815 47.30 -7.36 -39.15
N GLN A 816 46.42 -6.40 -39.53
CA GLN A 816 45.79 -6.11 -40.84
C GLN A 816 44.53 -6.89 -41.25
N SER A 817 43.35 -6.22 -41.21
CA SER A 817 42.64 -5.54 -42.33
C SER A 817 41.92 -6.55 -43.24
N GLN A 818 40.69 -6.40 -43.73
CA GLN A 818 39.88 -5.24 -44.11
C GLN A 818 38.52 -5.82 -44.62
N GLN A 819 37.42 -5.04 -44.55
CA GLN A 819 36.28 -5.03 -45.51
C GLN A 819 35.44 -6.31 -45.68
N GLN A 820 34.19 -6.32 -46.15
CA GLN A 820 33.06 -5.38 -46.26
C GLN A 820 31.89 -6.29 -46.72
N VAL A 821 30.70 -6.04 -46.19
CA VAL A 821 29.40 -5.97 -46.90
C VAL A 821 28.78 -7.27 -47.49
N MET A 822 27.47 -7.36 -47.22
CA MET A 822 26.43 -8.29 -47.72
C MET A 822 26.36 -8.40 -49.26
N PRO A 823 25.59 -9.34 -49.85
CA PRO A 823 24.12 -9.22 -50.03
C PRO A 823 23.40 -10.57 -49.83
N ASP A 824 22.11 -10.68 -49.49
CA ASP A 824 20.83 -10.24 -50.07
C ASP A 824 20.33 -10.97 -51.35
N SER A 825 19.26 -11.73 -51.13
CA SER A 825 18.07 -11.94 -51.97
C SER A 825 18.03 -12.98 -53.14
N ARG A 826 16.90 -13.73 -53.06
CA ARG A 826 15.99 -14.22 -54.12
C ARG A 826 16.13 -15.63 -54.75
N GLN A 827 15.02 -16.34 -54.51
CA GLN A 827 14.17 -17.09 -55.45
C GLN A 827 14.49 -18.55 -55.83
N ALA A 828 13.55 -19.39 -55.39
CA ALA A 828 12.69 -20.27 -56.19
C ALA A 828 13.06 -21.76 -56.36
N GLU A 829 12.01 -22.53 -56.07
CA GLU A 829 11.59 -23.81 -56.65
C GLU A 829 12.12 -25.16 -56.12
N LYS A 830 11.10 -26.01 -55.87
CA LYS A 830 11.03 -27.47 -56.04
C LYS A 830 11.64 -28.36 -54.95
N GLY A 831 10.72 -28.92 -54.15
CA GLY A 831 10.30 -30.30 -54.39
C GLY A 831 10.72 -31.36 -53.37
N LYS A 832 9.68 -32.06 -52.88
CA LYS A 832 9.63 -33.45 -52.39
C LYS A 832 10.21 -33.79 -51.01
N GLU A 833 9.28 -34.21 -50.15
CA GLU A 833 9.26 -35.47 -49.40
C GLU A 833 10.61 -36.05 -48.94
N ASN A 834 10.88 -35.96 -47.63
CA ASN A 834 10.55 -37.02 -46.67
C ASN A 834 10.65 -36.51 -45.23
#